data_AF-A0A7S4BCT1-F1
#
_entry.id   AF-A0A7S4BCT1-F1
#
_cell.length_a   1.000
_cell.length_b   1.000
_cell.length_c   1.000
_cell.angle_alpha   90.00
_cell.angle_beta   90.00
_cell.angle_gamma   90.00
#
_symmetry.space_group_name_H-M   'P 1'
#
loop_
_entity.id
_entity.type
_entity.pdbx_description
1 polymer ?
#
loop_
_entity_poly.entity_id
_entity_poly.type
_entity_poly.pdbx_seq_one_letter_code
_entity_poly.pdbx_strand_id
1 'polypeptide(L)'
;AAARLSSATECRDRGASQEKETHDARASRRKFTAALRILVAGYSAIVDTELMGKAKKDGDVSKGGKKGDGRFERALWLAGAAAAALVALLIGTVHMLKRARRAARLRGASASDAEPTWVLSERAILSGAASIFGLAVAAALVSVYGERVQQRWAARCAARAERRAAEELARAKERAREEGRERQLAARAAAAARAEREAAEREHFEATTLAAMRSADEQFKGKAAAERSAQLERDAAARREAEEIDAKTRAAAAAAAAAANGESAYQYMSVIAATANEQTYDAADDEGEGEGAGREEREDADDDDALGAPVTLELQPVERGTQVRLDALSLADATTARAARLWVQLACTRCAEEADVQLSGLHEREAEKKLWCVKCAAMLSASLRPAMLHAHNAILGHVDTAGCTVKDVPKMALLLLCHCGGEVLIEEVVRGRRHRDSCRSCHAQLVTYLTNVSLHRLAGATGGAARADDDEDEMEQLLKKMRKKNADQLKGLGVVVGKPLPQKGACRHFKHSYRWLRFPCCGRAFPCASCHEASDCPAAALGVWANRMLCGKCSREAAYSDKPCEHCGNTYTKPSGAHWQGGDGCRDQQRLSTKDGRKFKGASASGVKKTVSAKAARVGVQGKKNVALKKLSAETKR
;
A
#
# COMPACT_ATOMS: atom_id res chain seq x y z
N ALA A 1 -78.84 -100.09 13.48
CA ALA A 1 -78.92 -98.78 14.17
C ALA A 1 -77.66 -98.45 14.97
N ALA A 2 -77.06 -99.39 15.72
CA ALA A 2 -75.86 -99.12 16.54
C ALA A 2 -74.58 -98.74 15.75
N ALA A 3 -74.37 -99.23 14.53
CA ALA A 3 -73.19 -98.90 13.72
C ALA A 3 -73.19 -97.50 13.08
N ARG A 4 -74.33 -96.77 13.08
CA ARG A 4 -74.42 -95.41 12.54
C ARG A 4 -74.22 -94.32 13.60
N LEU A 5 -74.17 -94.68 14.88
CA LEU A 5 -73.95 -93.74 15.98
C LEU A 5 -72.47 -93.62 16.39
N SER A 6 -71.63 -94.64 16.14
CA SER A 6 -70.19 -94.57 16.43
C SER A 6 -69.38 -93.77 15.40
N SER A 7 -69.81 -93.75 14.12
CA SER A 7 -69.13 -93.00 13.07
C SER A 7 -69.37 -91.49 13.14
N ALA A 8 -70.43 -91.05 13.82
CA ALA A 8 -70.78 -89.63 13.96
C ALA A 8 -70.01 -88.93 15.09
N THR A 9 -69.63 -89.66 16.15
CA THR A 9 -68.81 -89.13 17.26
C THR A 9 -67.33 -89.03 16.89
N GLU A 10 -66.78 -90.01 16.15
CA GLU A 10 -65.38 -89.98 15.71
C GLU A 10 -65.06 -88.88 14.69
N CYS A 11 -66.05 -88.46 13.90
CA CYS A 11 -65.89 -87.37 12.92
C CYS A 11 -65.92 -85.98 13.60
N ARG A 12 -66.61 -85.85 14.73
CA ARG A 12 -66.74 -84.59 15.48
C ARG A 12 -65.50 -84.29 16.33
N ASP A 13 -64.85 -85.33 16.89
CA ASP A 13 -63.62 -85.18 17.67
C ASP A 13 -62.37 -84.91 16.80
N ARG A 14 -62.31 -85.43 15.57
CA ARG A 14 -61.22 -85.12 14.62
C ARG A 14 -61.28 -83.69 14.08
N GLY A 15 -62.48 -83.12 13.93
CA GLY A 15 -62.66 -81.71 13.56
C GLY A 15 -62.20 -80.75 14.66
N ALA A 16 -62.53 -81.05 15.92
CA ALA A 16 -62.15 -80.22 17.07
C ALA A 16 -60.64 -80.25 17.37
N SER A 17 -59.94 -81.37 17.10
CA SER A 17 -58.48 -81.44 17.28
C SER A 17 -57.71 -80.68 16.20
N GLN A 18 -58.18 -80.68 14.95
CA GLN A 18 -57.55 -79.93 13.85
C GLN A 18 -57.71 -78.41 14.02
N GLU A 19 -58.86 -77.93 14.47
CA GLU A 19 -59.05 -76.49 14.74
C GLU A 19 -58.15 -75.99 15.88
N LYS A 20 -57.94 -76.79 16.92
CA LYS A 20 -57.06 -76.44 18.05
C LYS A 20 -55.58 -76.37 17.65
N GLU A 21 -55.10 -77.32 16.81
CA GLU A 21 -53.73 -77.29 16.27
C GLU A 21 -53.48 -76.09 15.33
N THR A 22 -54.47 -75.69 14.52
CA THR A 22 -54.32 -74.52 13.64
C THR A 22 -54.33 -73.20 14.41
N HIS A 23 -55.06 -73.13 15.52
CA HIS A 23 -55.10 -71.95 16.39
C HIS A 23 -53.77 -71.75 17.14
N ASP A 24 -53.20 -72.81 17.70
CA ASP A 24 -51.89 -72.76 18.38
C ASP A 24 -50.73 -72.48 17.41
N ALA A 25 -50.79 -73.00 16.18
CA ALA A 25 -49.81 -72.67 15.13
C ALA A 25 -49.87 -71.19 14.72
N ARG A 26 -51.06 -70.59 14.66
CA ARG A 26 -51.22 -69.14 14.38
C ARG A 26 -50.77 -68.28 15.55
N ALA A 27 -51.04 -68.69 16.80
CA ALA A 27 -50.60 -68.00 18.00
C ALA A 27 -49.05 -67.99 18.12
N SER A 28 -48.40 -69.11 17.80
CA SER A 28 -46.94 -69.22 17.79
C SER A 28 -46.28 -68.34 16.70
N ARG A 29 -46.86 -68.32 15.47
CA ARG A 29 -46.39 -67.43 14.40
C ARG A 29 -46.53 -65.94 14.76
N ARG A 30 -47.62 -65.56 15.43
CA ARG A 30 -47.84 -64.17 15.89
C ARG A 30 -46.81 -63.75 16.94
N LYS A 31 -46.53 -64.62 17.93
CA LYS A 31 -45.48 -64.38 18.95
C LYS A 31 -44.09 -64.27 18.31
N PHE A 32 -43.78 -65.08 17.30
CA PHE A 32 -42.53 -65.01 16.56
C PHE A 32 -42.37 -63.71 15.76
N THR A 33 -43.42 -63.28 15.03
CA THR A 33 -43.40 -61.99 14.31
C THR A 33 -43.30 -60.79 15.24
N ALA A 34 -43.84 -60.88 16.47
CA ALA A 34 -43.70 -59.82 17.46
C ALA A 34 -42.27 -59.74 18.01
N ALA A 35 -41.64 -60.87 18.34
CA ALA A 35 -40.25 -60.91 18.78
C ALA A 35 -39.27 -60.40 17.72
N LEU A 36 -39.50 -60.74 16.44
CA LEU A 36 -38.68 -60.25 15.33
C LEU A 36 -38.80 -58.72 15.14
N ARG A 37 -40.02 -58.17 15.31
CA ARG A 37 -40.24 -56.71 15.25
C ARG A 37 -39.57 -55.97 16.40
N ILE A 38 -39.57 -56.55 17.61
CA ILE A 38 -38.88 -55.97 18.77
C ILE A 38 -37.36 -55.95 18.55
N LEU A 39 -36.79 -57.02 18.00
CA LEU A 39 -35.36 -57.07 17.67
C LEU A 39 -34.96 -56.08 16.56
N VAL A 40 -35.77 -55.95 15.51
CA VAL A 40 -35.53 -54.97 14.43
C VAL A 40 -35.69 -53.54 14.92
N ALA A 41 -36.68 -53.26 15.79
CA ALA A 41 -36.85 -51.95 16.39
C ALA A 41 -35.71 -51.59 17.37
N GLY A 42 -35.23 -52.56 18.16
CA GLY A 42 -34.07 -52.38 19.04
C GLY A 42 -32.79 -52.10 18.25
N TYR A 43 -32.57 -52.76 17.12
CA TYR A 43 -31.42 -52.51 16.25
C TYR A 43 -31.49 -51.11 15.59
N SER A 44 -32.67 -50.68 15.14
CA SER A 44 -32.86 -49.33 14.57
C SER A 44 -32.61 -48.22 15.60
N ALA A 45 -33.06 -48.41 16.84
CA ALA A 45 -32.87 -47.42 17.91
C ALA A 45 -31.39 -47.27 18.35
N ILE A 46 -30.59 -48.34 18.28
CA ILE A 46 -29.14 -48.28 18.56
C ILE A 46 -28.40 -47.52 17.45
N VAL A 47 -28.80 -47.69 16.20
CA VAL A 47 -28.21 -46.97 15.05
C VAL A 47 -28.57 -45.48 15.07
N ASP A 48 -29.80 -45.13 15.44
CA ASP A 48 -30.26 -43.73 15.50
C ASP A 48 -29.65 -42.94 16.67
N THR A 49 -29.36 -43.60 17.80
CA THR A 49 -28.70 -42.96 18.96
C THR A 49 -27.21 -42.67 18.72
N GLU A 50 -26.51 -43.47 17.89
CA GLU A 50 -25.14 -43.16 17.46
C GLU A 50 -25.09 -42.02 16.42
N LEU A 51 -26.12 -41.86 15.57
CA LEU A 51 -26.21 -40.78 14.58
C LEU A 51 -26.48 -39.41 15.24
N MET A 52 -27.31 -39.37 16.28
CA MET A 52 -27.63 -38.13 17.01
C MET A 52 -26.49 -37.65 17.92
N GLY A 53 -25.60 -38.55 18.37
CA GLY A 53 -24.44 -38.20 19.19
C GLY A 53 -23.34 -37.40 18.46
N LYS A 54 -23.33 -37.42 17.11
CA LYS A 54 -22.41 -36.64 16.28
C LYS A 54 -22.88 -35.22 15.97
N ALA A 55 -24.17 -34.92 16.08
CA ALA A 55 -24.72 -33.63 15.66
C ALA A 55 -24.57 -32.50 16.70
N LYS A 56 -24.17 -32.80 17.95
CA LYS A 56 -24.16 -31.81 19.05
C LYS A 56 -22.77 -31.32 19.48
N LYS A 57 -21.69 -31.67 18.77
CA LYS A 57 -20.32 -31.36 19.22
C LYS A 57 -19.39 -30.77 18.15
N ASP A 58 -19.93 -30.00 17.21
CA ASP A 58 -19.13 -29.17 16.30
C ASP A 58 -19.59 -27.71 16.42
N GLY A 59 -19.29 -27.11 17.58
CA GLY A 59 -19.20 -25.66 17.76
C GLY A 59 -17.73 -25.33 18.01
N ASP A 60 -17.14 -24.59 17.08
CA ASP A 60 -15.76 -24.12 17.05
C ASP A 60 -14.65 -25.18 16.86
N VAL A 61 -14.09 -25.23 15.65
CA VAL A 61 -12.64 -25.29 15.34
C VAL A 61 -12.46 -25.33 13.82
N SER A 62 -11.53 -24.52 13.34
CA SER A 62 -11.13 -24.32 11.95
C SER A 62 -10.73 -25.58 11.18
N LYS A 63 -11.23 -25.65 9.93
CA LYS A 63 -10.75 -26.37 8.73
C LYS A 63 -9.51 -27.26 8.88
N GLY A 64 -9.70 -28.57 8.65
CA GLY A 64 -8.63 -29.49 8.28
C GLY A 64 -8.95 -30.98 8.40
N GLY A 65 -10.13 -31.45 7.98
CA GLY A 65 -10.52 -32.86 8.13
C GLY A 65 -10.65 -33.59 6.79
N LYS A 66 -9.70 -34.49 6.49
CA LYS A 66 -9.81 -35.47 5.39
C LYS A 66 -11.11 -36.26 5.54
N LYS A 67 -11.85 -36.43 4.43
CA LYS A 67 -13.00 -37.36 4.32
C LYS A 67 -12.60 -38.71 4.93
N GLY A 68 -13.19 -39.06 6.07
CA GLY A 68 -13.02 -40.37 6.67
C GLY A 68 -13.54 -41.44 5.71
N ASP A 69 -12.69 -42.39 5.36
CA ASP A 69 -13.00 -43.49 4.47
C ASP A 69 -14.21 -44.28 4.99
N GLY A 70 -15.29 -44.33 4.22
CA GLY A 70 -16.46 -45.21 4.43
C GLY A 70 -16.15 -46.72 4.34
N ARG A 71 -14.87 -47.11 4.47
CA ARG A 71 -14.43 -48.51 4.59
C ARG A 71 -14.88 -49.12 5.93
N PHE A 72 -14.89 -48.32 7.00
CA PHE A 72 -15.27 -48.81 8.33
C PHE A 72 -16.77 -49.13 8.42
N GLU A 73 -17.63 -48.27 7.88
CA GLU A 73 -19.08 -48.52 7.81
C GLU A 73 -19.41 -49.74 6.94
N ARG A 74 -18.70 -49.93 5.82
CA ARG A 74 -18.86 -51.10 4.96
C ARG A 74 -18.40 -52.39 5.64
N ALA A 75 -17.30 -52.36 6.39
CA ALA A 75 -16.80 -53.53 7.11
C ALA A 75 -17.76 -53.95 8.24
N LEU A 76 -18.32 -52.99 8.98
CA LEU A 76 -19.30 -53.28 10.04
C LEU A 76 -20.59 -53.87 9.46
N TRP A 77 -21.05 -53.34 8.33
CA TRP A 77 -22.25 -53.82 7.64
C TRP A 77 -22.05 -55.23 7.07
N LEU A 78 -20.89 -55.52 6.47
CA LEU A 78 -20.54 -56.86 5.98
C LEU A 78 -20.40 -57.89 7.11
N ALA A 79 -19.79 -57.51 8.24
CA ALA A 79 -19.67 -58.37 9.41
C ALA A 79 -21.05 -58.68 10.04
N GLY A 80 -21.92 -57.66 10.14
CA GLY A 80 -23.30 -57.83 10.59
C GLY A 80 -24.12 -58.74 9.67
N ALA A 81 -23.96 -58.58 8.35
CA ALA A 81 -24.62 -59.42 7.36
C ALA A 81 -24.13 -60.88 7.42
N ALA A 82 -22.83 -61.11 7.59
CA ALA A 82 -22.26 -62.44 7.74
C ALA A 82 -22.75 -63.15 9.02
N ALA A 83 -22.82 -62.43 10.15
CA ALA A 83 -23.35 -62.98 11.40
C ALA A 83 -24.85 -63.34 11.28
N ALA A 84 -25.65 -62.49 10.63
CA ALA A 84 -27.07 -62.75 10.39
C ALA A 84 -27.29 -63.98 9.49
N ALA A 85 -26.46 -64.15 8.45
CA ALA A 85 -26.51 -65.33 7.57
C ALA A 85 -26.17 -66.63 8.32
N LEU A 86 -25.21 -66.58 9.24
CA LEU A 86 -24.77 -67.74 10.03
C LEU A 86 -25.86 -68.18 11.03
N VAL A 87 -26.54 -67.23 11.67
CA VAL A 87 -27.71 -67.50 12.54
C VAL A 87 -28.87 -68.08 11.73
N ALA A 88 -29.14 -67.55 10.53
CA ALA A 88 -30.18 -68.09 9.65
C ALA A 88 -29.89 -69.54 9.21
N LEU A 89 -28.62 -69.86 8.91
CA LEU A 89 -28.18 -71.23 8.61
C LEU A 89 -28.41 -72.17 9.81
N LEU A 90 -28.02 -71.78 11.02
CA LEU A 90 -28.23 -72.57 12.24
C LEU A 90 -29.71 -72.82 12.55
N ILE A 91 -30.56 -71.80 12.39
CA ILE A 91 -32.01 -71.98 12.57
C ILE A 91 -32.58 -72.91 11.48
N GLY A 92 -32.10 -72.76 10.24
CA GLY A 92 -32.47 -73.61 9.11
C GLY A 92 -32.12 -75.09 9.32
N THR A 93 -30.92 -75.39 9.82
CA THR A 93 -30.49 -76.77 10.11
C THR A 93 -31.30 -77.41 11.24
N VAL A 94 -31.61 -76.66 12.31
CA VAL A 94 -32.49 -77.14 13.40
C VAL A 94 -33.90 -77.44 12.87
N HIS A 95 -34.44 -76.57 12.00
CA HIS A 95 -35.77 -76.76 11.43
C HIS A 95 -35.82 -77.95 10.45
N MET A 96 -34.76 -78.17 9.67
CA MET A 96 -34.60 -79.35 8.80
C MET A 96 -34.53 -80.65 9.62
N LEU A 97 -33.75 -80.68 10.70
CA LEU A 97 -33.66 -81.82 11.63
C LEU A 97 -35.01 -82.13 12.29
N LYS A 98 -35.78 -81.10 12.66
CA LYS A 98 -37.13 -81.25 13.23
C LYS A 98 -38.12 -81.82 12.22
N ARG A 99 -38.00 -81.42 10.94
CA ARG A 99 -38.83 -81.94 9.84
C ARG A 99 -38.47 -83.38 9.48
N ALA A 100 -37.17 -83.72 9.46
CA ALA A 100 -36.68 -85.08 9.27
C ALA A 100 -37.16 -86.03 10.38
N ARG A 101 -37.12 -85.62 11.65
CA ARG A 101 -37.65 -86.43 12.77
C ARG A 101 -39.17 -86.62 12.70
N ARG A 102 -39.94 -85.61 12.27
CA ARG A 102 -41.39 -85.79 12.02
C ARG A 102 -41.66 -86.77 10.87
N ALA A 103 -40.86 -86.69 9.80
CA ALA A 103 -40.99 -87.60 8.65
C ALA A 103 -40.58 -89.05 8.98
N ALA A 104 -39.68 -89.26 9.94
CA ALA A 104 -39.32 -90.58 10.44
C ALA A 104 -40.42 -91.20 11.33
N ARG A 105 -41.07 -90.40 12.20
CA ARG A 105 -42.19 -90.85 13.04
C ARG A 105 -43.44 -91.26 12.23
N LEU A 106 -43.71 -90.57 11.12
CA LEU A 106 -44.83 -90.89 10.24
C LEU A 106 -44.63 -92.15 9.39
N ARG A 107 -43.40 -92.68 9.30
CA ARG A 107 -43.09 -93.86 8.49
C ARG A 107 -43.13 -95.19 9.24
N GLY A 108 -43.54 -95.21 10.51
CA GLY A 108 -43.78 -96.46 11.25
C GLY A 108 -42.59 -97.43 11.21
N ALA A 109 -41.36 -96.93 11.37
CA ALA A 109 -40.19 -97.78 11.44
C ALA A 109 -40.16 -98.52 12.78
N SER A 110 -40.37 -99.83 12.74
CA SER A 110 -40.05 -100.76 13.82
C SER A 110 -38.58 -100.63 14.19
N ALA A 111 -38.31 -100.51 15.47
CA ALA A 111 -36.98 -100.35 16.04
C ALA A 111 -36.10 -101.58 15.81
N SER A 112 -34.88 -101.37 15.33
CA SER A 112 -33.69 -101.98 15.92
C SER A 112 -32.45 -101.15 15.59
N ASP A 113 -31.58 -101.07 16.59
CA ASP A 113 -30.16 -100.73 16.55
C ASP A 113 -29.71 -99.26 16.67
N ALA A 114 -28.99 -99.06 17.78
CA ALA A 114 -28.15 -97.96 18.21
C ALA A 114 -28.84 -96.60 18.39
N GLU A 115 -29.21 -96.29 19.64
CA GLU A 115 -29.35 -94.90 20.08
C GLU A 115 -28.01 -94.18 19.90
N PRO A 116 -27.89 -93.16 19.04
CA PRO A 116 -26.72 -92.32 19.05
C PRO A 116 -26.83 -91.40 20.27
N THR A 117 -26.02 -91.68 21.29
CA THR A 117 -25.84 -90.93 22.56
C THR A 117 -25.32 -89.50 22.40
N TRP A 118 -25.42 -88.91 21.21
CA TRP A 118 -24.93 -87.57 20.87
C TRP A 118 -26.05 -86.54 20.65
N VAL A 119 -27.24 -86.77 21.20
CA VAL A 119 -28.31 -85.77 21.15
C VAL A 119 -27.99 -84.66 22.16
N LEU A 120 -27.10 -83.74 21.75
CA LEU A 120 -26.93 -82.48 22.46
C LEU A 120 -28.30 -81.83 22.61
N SER A 121 -28.67 -81.55 23.85
CA SER A 121 -29.93 -80.88 24.16
C SER A 121 -30.01 -79.56 23.38
N GLU A 122 -31.21 -79.18 22.95
CA GLU A 122 -31.48 -77.92 22.22
C GLU A 122 -30.94 -76.70 22.99
N ARG A 123 -30.88 -76.80 24.32
CA ARG A 123 -30.25 -75.84 25.22
C ARG A 123 -28.73 -75.77 25.11
N ALA A 124 -28.04 -76.89 24.90
CA ALA A 124 -26.58 -76.94 24.74
C ALA A 124 -26.11 -76.36 23.40
N ILE A 125 -26.90 -76.52 22.33
CA ILE A 125 -26.61 -75.91 21.03
C ILE A 125 -26.83 -74.39 21.08
N LEU A 126 -27.91 -73.94 21.72
CA LEU A 126 -28.18 -72.51 21.91
C LEU A 126 -27.16 -71.83 22.81
N SER A 127 -26.71 -72.48 23.89
CA SER A 127 -25.65 -71.93 24.75
C SER A 127 -24.30 -71.87 24.04
N GLY A 128 -23.95 -72.90 23.25
CA GLY A 128 -22.75 -72.88 22.42
C GLY A 128 -22.77 -71.75 21.38
N ALA A 129 -23.88 -71.55 20.69
CA ALA A 129 -24.05 -70.48 19.72
C ALA A 129 -23.99 -69.08 20.36
N ALA A 130 -24.60 -68.90 21.54
CA ALA A 130 -24.54 -67.64 22.28
C ALA A 130 -23.10 -67.30 22.75
N SER A 131 -22.35 -68.29 23.22
CA SER A 131 -20.94 -68.12 23.62
C SER A 131 -20.04 -67.74 22.45
N ILE A 132 -20.21 -68.39 21.29
CA ILE A 132 -19.45 -68.06 20.08
C ILE A 132 -19.78 -66.63 19.60
N PHE A 133 -21.05 -66.24 19.63
CA PHE A 133 -21.45 -64.89 19.28
C PHE A 133 -20.89 -63.84 20.25
N GLY A 134 -20.91 -64.12 21.56
CA GLY A 134 -20.32 -63.27 22.58
C GLY A 134 -18.82 -63.06 22.38
N LEU A 135 -18.08 -64.12 22.07
CA LEU A 135 -16.64 -64.05 21.76
C LEU A 135 -16.36 -63.26 20.47
N ALA A 136 -17.18 -63.44 19.42
CA ALA A 136 -17.03 -62.70 18.17
C ALA A 136 -17.27 -61.20 18.36
N VAL A 137 -18.29 -60.82 19.13
CA VAL A 137 -18.58 -59.41 19.47
C VAL A 137 -17.46 -58.82 20.34
N ALA A 138 -16.97 -59.56 21.33
CA ALA A 138 -15.85 -59.12 22.16
C ALA A 138 -14.58 -58.90 21.33
N ALA A 139 -14.24 -59.82 20.43
CA ALA A 139 -13.09 -59.67 19.53
C ALA A 139 -13.22 -58.46 18.60
N ALA A 140 -14.41 -58.20 18.05
CA ALA A 140 -14.69 -57.03 17.24
C ALA A 140 -14.55 -55.72 18.05
N LEU A 141 -15.07 -55.67 19.28
CA LEU A 141 -14.94 -54.50 20.15
C LEU A 141 -13.48 -54.22 20.53
N VAL A 142 -12.69 -55.26 20.82
CA VAL A 142 -11.26 -55.14 21.12
C VAL A 142 -10.47 -54.63 19.90
N SER A 143 -10.76 -55.13 18.69
CA SER A 143 -10.16 -54.64 17.45
C SER A 143 -10.45 -53.15 17.22
N VAL A 144 -11.73 -52.74 17.32
CA VAL A 144 -12.15 -51.35 17.09
C VAL A 144 -11.61 -50.41 18.16
N TYR A 145 -11.58 -50.84 19.43
CA TYR A 145 -11.05 -50.03 20.51
C TYR A 145 -9.51 -49.93 20.42
N GLY A 146 -8.84 -51.02 20.05
CA GLY A 146 -7.40 -51.06 19.82
C GLY A 146 -6.95 -50.09 18.72
N GLU A 147 -7.64 -50.07 17.58
CA GLU A 147 -7.36 -49.13 16.49
C GLU A 147 -7.57 -47.67 16.92
N ARG A 148 -8.66 -47.36 17.65
CA ARG A 148 -8.90 -46.00 18.15
C ARG A 148 -7.84 -45.54 19.16
N VAL A 149 -7.38 -46.44 20.02
CA VAL A 149 -6.32 -46.14 20.99
C VAL A 149 -4.99 -45.91 20.28
N GLN A 150 -4.63 -46.74 19.29
CA GLN A 150 -3.43 -46.55 18.48
C GLN A 150 -3.46 -45.25 17.69
N GLN A 151 -4.59 -44.90 17.07
CA GLN A 151 -4.75 -43.62 16.35
C GLN A 151 -4.61 -42.41 17.28
N ARG A 152 -5.21 -42.46 18.47
CA ARG A 152 -5.07 -41.39 19.48
C ARG A 152 -3.63 -41.27 19.99
N TRP A 153 -2.93 -42.39 20.17
CA TRP A 153 -1.54 -42.40 20.58
C TRP A 153 -0.62 -41.83 19.49
N ALA A 154 -0.81 -42.24 18.24
CA ALA A 154 -0.08 -41.72 17.08
C ALA A 154 -0.29 -40.20 16.91
N ALA A 155 -1.53 -39.72 17.06
CA ALA A 155 -1.84 -38.29 17.01
C ALA A 155 -1.14 -37.49 18.13
N ARG A 156 -1.07 -38.04 19.35
CA ARG A 156 -0.32 -37.41 20.46
C ARG A 156 1.18 -37.38 20.21
N CYS A 157 1.75 -38.44 19.64
CA CYS A 157 3.16 -38.49 19.26
C CYS A 157 3.49 -37.47 18.15
N ALA A 158 2.64 -37.36 17.12
CA ALA A 158 2.77 -36.36 16.06
C ALA A 158 2.72 -34.92 16.62
N ALA A 159 1.75 -34.63 17.49
CA ALA A 159 1.63 -33.32 18.13
C ALA A 159 2.85 -32.97 19.01
N ARG A 160 3.48 -33.96 19.65
CA ARG A 160 4.74 -33.74 20.40
C ARG A 160 5.92 -33.46 19.48
N ALA A 161 6.00 -34.13 18.33
CA ALA A 161 7.05 -33.89 17.34
C ALA A 161 6.91 -32.48 16.72
N GLU A 162 5.70 -32.05 16.39
CA GLU A 162 5.43 -30.69 15.89
C GLU A 162 5.82 -29.60 16.90
N ARG A 163 5.55 -29.81 18.20
CA ARG A 163 5.98 -28.88 19.26
C ARG A 163 7.49 -28.76 19.36
N ARG A 164 8.22 -29.89 19.30
CA ARG A 164 9.69 -29.88 19.29
C ARG A 164 10.26 -29.15 18.07
N ALA A 165 9.71 -29.42 16.88
CA ALA A 165 10.12 -28.72 15.66
C ALA A 165 9.84 -27.20 15.73
N ALA A 166 8.71 -26.80 16.34
CA ALA A 166 8.37 -25.40 16.56
C ALA A 166 9.34 -24.71 17.55
N GLU A 167 9.73 -25.39 18.62
CA GLU A 167 10.71 -24.89 19.59
C GLU A 167 12.11 -24.75 18.97
N GLU A 168 12.55 -25.71 18.16
CA GLU A 168 13.82 -25.63 17.42
C GLU A 168 13.84 -24.47 16.43
N LEU A 169 12.73 -24.26 15.69
CA LEU A 169 12.59 -23.12 14.79
C LEU A 169 12.59 -21.78 15.54
N ALA A 170 11.99 -21.73 16.74
CA ALA A 170 12.02 -20.53 17.57
C ALA A 170 13.45 -20.19 18.03
N ARG A 171 14.20 -21.20 18.51
CA ARG A 171 15.62 -21.05 18.89
C ARG A 171 16.52 -20.66 17.72
N ALA A 172 16.24 -21.16 16.51
CA ALA A 172 16.97 -20.78 15.31
C ALA A 172 16.71 -19.32 14.92
N LYS A 173 15.46 -18.85 15.05
CA LYS A 173 15.10 -17.44 14.79
C LYS A 173 15.73 -16.48 15.80
N GLU A 174 15.86 -16.90 17.06
CA GLU A 174 16.51 -16.10 18.10
C GLU A 174 18.00 -15.94 17.82
N ARG A 175 18.71 -17.03 17.51
CA ARG A 175 20.12 -16.98 17.07
C ARG A 175 20.34 -16.09 15.86
N ALA A 176 19.47 -16.17 14.84
CA ALA A 176 19.55 -15.29 13.68
C ALA A 176 19.33 -13.80 14.02
N ARG A 177 18.53 -13.49 15.05
CA ARG A 177 18.35 -12.10 15.54
C ARG A 177 19.58 -11.61 16.29
N GLU A 178 20.20 -12.46 17.09
CA GLU A 178 21.46 -12.13 17.80
C GLU A 178 22.59 -11.89 16.80
N GLU A 179 22.82 -12.80 15.85
CA GLU A 179 23.79 -12.61 14.77
C GLU A 179 23.50 -11.34 13.96
N GLY A 180 22.22 -11.04 13.71
CA GLY A 180 21.81 -9.80 13.05
C GLY A 180 22.18 -8.55 13.85
N ARG A 181 22.00 -8.56 15.17
CA ARG A 181 22.39 -7.47 16.07
C ARG A 181 23.91 -7.30 16.12
N GLU A 182 24.66 -8.39 16.21
CA GLU A 182 26.12 -8.36 16.19
C GLU A 182 26.66 -7.80 14.88
N ARG A 183 26.11 -8.21 13.73
CA ARG A 183 26.47 -7.65 12.42
C ARG A 183 26.17 -6.16 12.32
N GLN A 184 25.05 -5.70 12.88
CA GLN A 184 24.72 -4.28 12.92
C GLN A 184 25.69 -3.49 13.81
N LEU A 185 26.06 -4.02 14.98
CA LEU A 185 27.04 -3.38 15.86
C LEU A 185 28.42 -3.32 15.19
N ALA A 186 28.86 -4.40 14.54
CA ALA A 186 30.11 -4.43 13.79
C ALA A 186 30.09 -3.43 12.62
N ALA A 187 28.98 -3.33 11.88
CA ALA A 187 28.84 -2.35 10.80
C ALA A 187 28.88 -0.91 11.31
N ARG A 188 28.25 -0.62 12.46
CA ARG A 188 28.31 0.72 13.09
C ARG A 188 29.71 1.05 13.58
N ALA A 189 30.42 0.10 14.18
CA ALA A 189 31.81 0.28 14.59
C ALA A 189 32.73 0.54 13.38
N ALA A 190 32.57 -0.21 12.29
CA ALA A 190 33.33 0.02 11.06
C ALA A 190 33.01 1.37 10.40
N ALA A 191 31.75 1.82 10.46
CA ALA A 191 31.37 3.14 9.96
C ALA A 191 31.97 4.27 10.82
N ALA A 192 31.97 4.12 12.15
CA ALA A 192 32.61 5.07 13.05
C ALA A 192 34.12 5.19 12.79
N ALA A 193 34.82 4.05 12.64
CA ALA A 193 36.24 4.04 12.32
C ALA A 193 36.56 4.69 10.95
N ARG A 194 35.67 4.56 9.96
CA ARG A 194 35.81 5.29 8.68
C ARG A 194 35.61 6.78 8.84
N ALA A 195 34.60 7.19 9.61
CA ALA A 195 34.34 8.60 9.88
C ALA A 195 35.51 9.27 10.62
N GLU A 196 36.15 8.59 11.57
CA GLU A 196 37.34 9.08 12.25
C GLU A 196 38.52 9.28 11.29
N ARG A 197 38.74 8.35 10.35
CA ARG A 197 39.78 8.51 9.32
C ARG A 197 39.48 9.68 8.38
N GLU A 198 38.25 9.78 7.90
CA GLU A 198 37.81 10.88 7.03
C GLU A 198 37.90 12.23 7.76
N ALA A 199 37.65 12.28 9.07
CA ALA A 199 37.85 13.48 9.89
C ALA A 199 39.34 13.85 10.01
N ALA A 200 40.22 12.90 10.29
CA ALA A 200 41.66 13.14 10.35
C ALA A 200 42.23 13.61 9.00
N GLU A 201 41.74 13.06 7.88
CA GLU A 201 42.11 13.52 6.54
C GLU A 201 41.66 14.96 6.27
N ARG A 202 40.45 15.34 6.73
CA ARG A 202 39.97 16.73 6.62
C ARG A 202 40.80 17.69 7.45
N GLU A 203 41.10 17.35 8.70
CA GLU A 203 41.97 18.17 9.55
C GLU A 203 43.36 18.34 8.94
N HIS A 204 43.93 17.27 8.36
CA HIS A 204 45.20 17.36 7.65
C HIS A 204 45.12 18.26 6.41
N PHE A 205 44.04 18.15 5.61
CA PHE A 205 43.82 18.99 4.45
C PHE A 205 43.66 20.47 4.83
N GLU A 206 42.87 20.78 5.85
CA GLU A 206 42.68 22.13 6.38
C GLU A 206 44.00 22.72 6.89
N ALA A 207 44.78 21.96 7.66
CA ALA A 207 46.09 22.38 8.13
C ALA A 207 47.07 22.67 6.97
N THR A 208 47.07 21.81 5.94
CA THR A 208 47.90 22.00 4.75
C THR A 208 47.49 23.24 3.96
N THR A 209 46.19 23.46 3.82
CA THR A 209 45.64 24.60 3.07
C THR A 209 45.94 25.92 3.79
N LEU A 210 45.78 25.97 5.12
CA LEU A 210 46.13 27.13 5.94
C LEU A 210 47.63 27.44 5.88
N ALA A 211 48.49 26.41 5.88
CA ALA A 211 49.93 26.60 5.71
C ALA A 211 50.26 27.20 4.32
N ALA A 212 49.61 26.71 3.26
CA ALA A 212 49.77 27.25 1.91
C ALA A 212 49.32 28.73 1.82
N MET A 213 48.17 29.07 2.40
CA MET A 213 47.66 30.45 2.43
C MET A 213 48.63 31.40 3.16
N ARG A 214 49.19 30.98 4.30
CA ARG A 214 50.21 31.77 5.02
C ARG A 214 51.47 31.98 4.19
N SER A 215 51.94 30.94 3.49
CA SER A 215 53.12 31.07 2.62
C SER A 215 52.88 32.01 1.44
N ALA A 216 51.67 32.02 0.88
CA ALA A 216 51.29 32.92 -0.20
C ALA A 216 51.23 34.37 0.29
N ASP A 217 50.64 34.62 1.46
CA ASP A 217 50.56 35.96 2.06
C ASP A 217 51.95 36.56 2.32
N GLU A 218 52.90 35.77 2.84
CA GLU A 218 54.30 36.19 3.00
C GLU A 218 54.97 36.50 1.65
N GLN A 219 54.69 35.72 0.60
CA GLN A 219 55.19 36.02 -0.75
C GLN A 219 54.58 37.32 -1.32
N PHE A 220 53.29 37.57 -1.10
CA PHE A 220 52.63 38.81 -1.52
C PHE A 220 53.18 40.02 -0.78
N LYS A 221 53.37 39.93 0.54
CA LYS A 221 54.02 40.97 1.35
C LYS A 221 55.44 41.25 0.88
N GLY A 222 56.22 40.20 0.59
CA GLY A 222 57.58 40.34 0.04
C GLY A 222 57.61 41.05 -1.32
N LYS A 223 56.72 40.68 -2.24
CA LYS A 223 56.59 41.36 -3.55
C LYS A 223 56.15 42.81 -3.42
N ALA A 224 55.15 43.09 -2.57
CA ALA A 224 54.66 44.44 -2.32
C ALA A 224 55.73 45.33 -1.67
N ALA A 225 56.54 44.79 -0.77
CA ALA A 225 57.67 45.51 -0.17
C ALA A 225 58.75 45.84 -1.21
N ALA A 226 59.09 44.89 -2.09
CA ALA A 226 60.05 45.10 -3.18
C ALA A 226 59.55 46.12 -4.21
N GLU A 227 58.25 46.10 -4.54
CA GLU A 227 57.63 47.07 -5.45
C GLU A 227 57.60 48.47 -4.82
N ARG A 228 57.29 48.56 -3.52
CA ARG A 228 57.34 49.83 -2.77
C ARG A 228 58.75 50.39 -2.71
N SER A 229 59.78 49.57 -2.48
CA SER A 229 61.18 50.06 -2.50
C SER A 229 61.58 50.54 -3.89
N ALA A 230 61.19 49.82 -4.95
CA ALA A 230 61.45 50.23 -6.33
C ALA A 230 60.70 51.52 -6.74
N GLN A 231 59.50 51.75 -6.18
CA GLN A 231 58.75 52.99 -6.39
C GLN A 231 59.45 54.17 -5.70
N LEU A 232 59.91 53.99 -4.45
CA LEU A 232 60.64 55.04 -3.72
C LEU A 232 61.95 55.43 -4.43
N GLU A 233 62.67 54.49 -5.02
CA GLU A 233 63.85 54.79 -5.83
C GLU A 233 63.51 55.58 -7.10
N ARG A 234 62.43 55.23 -7.79
CA ARG A 234 61.93 55.97 -8.97
C ARG A 234 61.51 57.39 -8.59
N ASP A 235 60.78 57.55 -7.49
CA ASP A 235 60.34 58.85 -7.01
C ASP A 235 61.53 59.72 -6.57
N ALA A 236 62.56 59.13 -5.96
CA ALA A 236 63.79 59.82 -5.61
C ALA A 236 64.60 60.26 -6.85
N ALA A 237 64.64 59.44 -7.90
CA ALA A 237 65.27 59.81 -9.17
C ALA A 237 64.52 60.95 -9.85
N ALA A 238 63.17 60.91 -9.89
CA ALA A 238 62.34 61.97 -10.45
C ALA A 238 62.52 63.30 -9.70
N ARG A 239 62.68 63.28 -8.36
CA ARG A 239 62.98 64.48 -7.57
C ARG A 239 64.32 65.11 -7.95
N ARG A 240 65.36 64.29 -8.17
CA ARG A 240 66.68 64.79 -8.61
C ARG A 240 66.62 65.41 -10.00
N GLU A 241 65.90 64.78 -10.92
CA GLU A 241 65.70 65.31 -12.27
C GLU A 241 64.92 66.65 -12.24
N ALA A 242 63.88 66.75 -11.40
CA ALA A 242 63.14 67.99 -11.20
C ALA A 242 64.02 69.12 -10.63
N GLU A 243 64.86 68.83 -9.64
CA GLU A 243 65.84 69.79 -9.10
C GLU A 243 66.86 70.25 -10.16
N GLU A 244 67.30 69.35 -11.04
CA GLU A 244 68.20 69.70 -12.14
C GLU A 244 67.52 70.59 -13.20
N ILE A 245 66.26 70.29 -13.54
CA ILE A 245 65.45 71.12 -14.44
C ILE A 245 65.25 72.51 -13.83
N ASP A 246 64.90 72.60 -12.55
CA ASP A 246 64.70 73.88 -11.86
C ASP A 246 66.01 74.68 -11.71
N ALA A 247 67.15 74.03 -11.49
CA ALA A 247 68.44 74.69 -11.53
C ALA A 247 68.77 75.26 -12.92
N LYS A 248 68.46 74.52 -13.99
CA LYS A 248 68.62 74.97 -15.39
C LYS A 248 67.68 76.12 -15.73
N THR A 249 66.42 76.08 -15.30
CA THR A 249 65.46 77.17 -15.56
C THR A 249 65.84 78.44 -14.81
N ARG A 250 66.28 78.35 -13.54
CA ARG A 250 66.80 79.50 -12.78
C ARG A 250 68.06 80.09 -13.41
N ALA A 251 68.98 79.25 -13.89
CA ALA A 251 70.18 79.72 -14.59
C ALA A 251 69.83 80.42 -15.92
N ALA A 252 68.88 79.89 -16.68
CA ALA A 252 68.37 80.51 -17.90
C ALA A 252 67.66 81.85 -17.62
N ALA A 253 66.85 81.92 -16.56
CA ALA A 253 66.20 83.16 -16.12
C ALA A 253 67.22 84.22 -15.67
N ALA A 254 68.26 83.82 -14.93
CA ALA A 254 69.35 84.71 -14.54
C ALA A 254 70.17 85.20 -15.75
N ALA A 255 70.43 84.35 -16.74
CA ALA A 255 71.09 84.73 -17.99
C ALA A 255 70.23 85.69 -18.82
N ALA A 256 68.91 85.47 -18.89
CA ALA A 256 67.97 86.39 -19.53
C ALA A 256 67.93 87.75 -18.81
N ALA A 257 67.97 87.76 -17.48
CA ALA A 257 68.06 88.98 -16.68
C ALA A 257 69.40 89.72 -16.89
N ALA A 258 70.53 89.02 -17.06
CA ALA A 258 71.84 89.62 -17.33
C ALA A 258 71.99 90.14 -18.76
N ALA A 259 71.29 89.56 -19.74
CA ALA A 259 71.23 90.07 -21.11
C ALA A 259 70.40 91.36 -21.24
N ALA A 260 69.56 91.68 -20.25
CA ALA A 260 68.82 92.93 -20.17
C ALA A 260 69.68 94.05 -19.55
N ASN A 261 70.67 94.53 -20.30
CA ASN A 261 71.33 95.80 -19.97
C ASN A 261 70.63 96.96 -20.71
N GLY A 262 69.97 97.82 -19.94
CA GLY A 262 69.53 99.15 -20.35
C GLY A 262 68.03 99.29 -20.59
N GLU A 263 67.34 99.87 -19.61
CA GLU A 263 66.01 100.51 -19.71
C GLU A 263 64.78 99.61 -19.94
N SER A 264 64.44 98.74 -18.98
CA SER A 264 63.06 98.63 -18.43
C SER A 264 62.98 97.57 -17.32
N ALA A 265 63.65 97.80 -16.19
CA ALA A 265 63.62 96.87 -15.05
C ALA A 265 62.26 96.77 -14.33
N TYR A 266 61.25 97.58 -14.70
CA TYR A 266 59.91 97.54 -14.10
C TYR A 266 58.87 96.71 -14.88
N GLN A 267 59.17 96.30 -16.11
CA GLN A 267 58.17 95.65 -16.99
C GLN A 267 58.37 94.14 -17.13
N TYR A 268 59.51 93.60 -16.68
CA TYR A 268 59.81 92.16 -16.75
C TYR A 268 59.55 91.41 -15.43
N MET A 269 59.42 92.13 -14.31
CA MET A 269 59.14 91.53 -12.99
C MET A 269 57.67 91.14 -12.79
N SER A 270 56.75 91.64 -13.62
CA SER A 270 55.30 91.32 -13.54
C SER A 270 54.89 90.08 -14.33
N VAL A 271 55.64 89.70 -15.37
CA VAL A 271 55.30 88.56 -16.23
C VAL A 271 55.78 87.24 -15.63
N ILE A 272 56.94 87.22 -14.96
CA ILE A 272 57.47 86.01 -14.30
C ILE A 272 56.64 85.64 -13.04
N ALA A 273 56.10 86.64 -12.33
CA ALA A 273 55.19 86.40 -11.21
C ALA A 273 53.82 85.83 -11.65
N ALA A 274 53.39 86.11 -12.88
CA ALA A 274 52.12 85.61 -13.42
C ALA A 274 52.21 84.15 -13.92
N THR A 275 53.37 83.69 -14.40
CA THR A 275 53.54 82.32 -14.92
C THR A 275 53.95 81.29 -13.86
N ALA A 276 54.22 81.72 -12.63
CA ALA A 276 54.56 80.83 -11.50
C ALA A 276 53.36 80.44 -10.63
N ASN A 277 52.15 80.96 -10.93
CA ASN A 277 50.95 80.76 -10.12
C ASN A 277 49.80 80.12 -10.90
N GLU A 278 50.09 79.04 -11.64
CA GLU A 278 49.05 78.22 -12.26
C GLU A 278 49.50 76.75 -12.29
N GLN A 279 49.55 76.12 -11.12
CA GLN A 279 49.38 74.66 -10.91
C GLN A 279 49.54 74.29 -9.42
N THR A 280 48.49 74.54 -8.64
CA THR A 280 48.24 73.83 -7.38
C THR A 280 46.76 73.47 -7.34
N TYR A 281 46.47 72.23 -7.73
CA TYR A 281 45.26 71.55 -7.32
C TYR A 281 45.45 71.16 -5.86
N ASP A 282 44.67 71.76 -4.96
CA ASP A 282 44.44 71.20 -3.64
C ASP A 282 42.95 71.23 -3.32
N ALA A 283 42.49 70.07 -2.88
CA ALA A 283 41.16 69.79 -2.38
C ALA A 283 40.89 70.54 -1.08
N ALA A 284 39.68 71.08 -0.93
CA ALA A 284 39.09 71.36 0.37
C ALA A 284 37.56 71.41 0.27
N ASP A 285 36.95 70.85 1.30
CA ASP A 285 35.53 70.66 1.59
C ASP A 285 34.66 71.92 1.40
N ASP A 286 33.47 71.72 0.85
CA ASP A 286 32.38 72.71 0.81
C ASP A 286 31.22 72.20 1.68
N GLU A 287 31.15 72.71 2.91
CA GLU A 287 29.98 72.64 3.77
C GLU A 287 29.04 73.79 3.41
N GLY A 288 27.96 73.49 2.70
CA GLY A 288 26.90 74.44 2.36
C GLY A 288 25.67 74.29 3.26
N GLU A 289 25.51 75.20 4.22
CA GLU A 289 24.24 75.46 4.92
C GLU A 289 23.38 76.43 4.08
N GLY A 290 22.13 76.06 3.83
CA GLY A 290 21.14 76.90 3.14
C GLY A 290 19.72 76.55 3.58
N GLU A 291 19.17 77.38 4.47
CA GLU A 291 17.77 77.33 4.91
C GLU A 291 16.81 77.82 3.81
N GLY A 292 15.73 77.08 3.58
CA GLY A 292 14.65 77.48 2.66
C GLY A 292 13.39 76.62 2.86
N ALA A 293 12.40 77.19 3.55
CA ALA A 293 11.16 76.55 3.98
C ALA A 293 10.27 76.01 2.84
N GLY A 294 9.69 74.82 3.05
CA GLY A 294 8.69 74.25 2.16
C GLY A 294 7.96 73.03 2.74
N ARG A 295 6.86 73.29 3.45
CA ARG A 295 5.62 72.47 3.50
C ARG A 295 5.75 70.97 3.84
N GLU A 296 5.39 70.64 5.08
CA GLU A 296 5.16 69.27 5.55
C GLU A 296 3.98 68.60 4.83
N GLU A 297 4.27 67.75 3.85
CA GLU A 297 3.44 66.60 3.52
C GLU A 297 4.17 65.37 4.08
N ARG A 298 3.54 64.80 5.12
CA ARG A 298 4.03 63.65 5.87
C ARG A 298 3.80 62.39 5.02
N GLU A 299 4.80 62.01 4.23
CA GLU A 299 4.92 60.67 3.68
C GLU A 299 5.83 59.87 4.59
N ASP A 300 5.26 58.85 5.25
CA ASP A 300 5.96 57.91 6.11
C ASP A 300 6.96 57.11 5.27
N ALA A 301 8.22 57.53 5.28
CA ALA A 301 9.36 56.85 4.66
C ALA A 301 10.30 56.32 5.76
N ASP A 302 9.79 55.40 6.58
CA ASP A 302 10.57 54.62 7.53
C ASP A 302 10.24 53.14 7.28
N ASP A 303 11.09 52.43 6.51
CA ASP A 303 11.35 50.96 6.60
C ASP A 303 12.21 50.36 5.45
N ASP A 304 12.68 51.13 4.46
CA ASP A 304 13.37 50.55 3.29
C ASP A 304 14.84 50.11 3.53
N ASP A 305 15.52 50.61 4.58
CA ASP A 305 16.90 50.19 4.91
C ASP A 305 16.98 48.83 5.63
N ALA A 306 15.84 48.21 5.97
CA ALA A 306 15.80 46.93 6.68
C ALA A 306 15.90 45.69 5.74
N LEU A 307 15.59 45.84 4.44
CA LEU A 307 15.33 44.73 3.52
C LEU A 307 16.57 44.15 2.80
N GLY A 308 17.75 44.76 2.93
CA GLY A 308 19.01 44.22 2.37
C GLY A 308 19.11 44.25 0.83
N ALA A 309 20.29 43.94 0.31
CA ALA A 309 20.60 44.02 -1.12
C ALA A 309 19.67 43.15 -1.99
N PRO A 310 19.33 43.60 -3.22
CA PRO A 310 18.51 42.82 -4.14
C PRO A 310 19.23 41.53 -4.54
N VAL A 311 18.48 40.42 -4.63
CA VAL A 311 19.04 39.13 -5.04
C VAL A 311 19.60 39.23 -6.46
N THR A 312 20.87 38.87 -6.63
CA THR A 312 21.50 38.82 -7.95
C THR A 312 20.88 37.68 -8.77
N LEU A 313 20.26 38.00 -9.90
CA LEU A 313 19.68 37.03 -10.83
C LEU A 313 20.79 36.44 -11.72
N GLU A 314 21.22 35.22 -11.43
CA GLU A 314 22.15 34.48 -12.29
C GLU A 314 21.45 34.03 -13.60
N LEU A 315 21.96 34.45 -14.75
CA LEU A 315 21.40 34.10 -16.07
C LEU A 315 21.64 32.61 -16.45
N GLN A 316 22.59 31.95 -15.80
CA GLN A 316 22.86 30.52 -15.88
C GLN A 316 23.03 29.95 -14.46
N PRO A 317 21.92 29.71 -13.75
CA PRO A 317 22.01 29.21 -12.38
C PRO A 317 22.59 27.80 -12.41
N VAL A 318 23.60 27.55 -11.56
CA VAL A 318 24.19 26.21 -11.42
C VAL A 318 23.11 25.24 -10.94
N GLU A 319 22.86 24.18 -11.70
CA GLU A 319 21.82 23.17 -11.44
C GLU A 319 22.12 22.35 -10.17
N ARG A 320 21.80 22.93 -9.01
CA ARG A 320 21.93 22.30 -7.68
C ARG A 320 20.62 22.44 -6.92
N GLY A 321 20.39 21.58 -5.93
CA GLY A 321 19.21 21.65 -5.08
C GLY A 321 17.95 21.03 -5.70
N THR A 322 16.79 21.52 -5.27
CA THR A 322 15.47 21.14 -5.78
C THR A 322 14.98 22.22 -6.75
N GLN A 323 14.84 21.86 -8.02
CA GLN A 323 14.27 22.71 -9.05
C GLN A 323 12.76 22.80 -8.90
N VAL A 324 12.23 24.03 -8.85
CA VAL A 324 10.80 24.32 -8.81
C VAL A 324 10.35 24.70 -10.23
N ARG A 325 9.53 23.85 -10.84
CA ARG A 325 9.04 24.03 -12.22
C ARG A 325 7.52 24.26 -12.21
N LEU A 326 7.05 25.16 -13.06
CA LEU A 326 5.64 25.46 -13.26
C LEU A 326 5.11 24.70 -14.48
N ASP A 327 4.09 23.88 -14.27
CA ASP A 327 3.50 23.10 -15.34
C ASP A 327 2.48 23.93 -16.13
N ALA A 328 2.55 23.84 -17.46
CA ALA A 328 1.69 24.58 -18.40
C ALA A 328 1.63 26.08 -18.11
N LEU A 329 2.79 26.69 -17.86
CA LEU A 329 2.93 28.13 -17.68
C LEU A 329 2.50 28.88 -18.95
N SER A 330 1.61 29.85 -18.79
CA SER A 330 1.19 30.78 -19.83
C SER A 330 1.29 32.19 -19.26
N LEU A 331 2.14 33.00 -19.89
CA LEU A 331 2.29 34.43 -19.64
C LEU A 331 1.74 35.15 -20.89
N ALA A 332 0.64 35.89 -20.75
CA ALA A 332 0.14 36.76 -21.82
C ALA A 332 0.41 38.21 -21.45
N ASP A 333 0.94 38.97 -22.41
CA ASP A 333 1.33 40.38 -22.29
C ASP A 333 2.42 40.71 -21.24
N ALA A 334 2.96 39.68 -20.57
CA ALA A 334 4.15 39.76 -19.72
C ALA A 334 5.37 39.17 -20.44
N THR A 335 6.48 39.90 -20.44
CA THR A 335 7.73 39.52 -21.10
C THR A 335 8.45 38.43 -20.32
N THR A 336 8.60 38.65 -19.01
CA THR A 336 9.25 37.75 -18.06
C THR A 336 8.58 37.83 -16.69
N ALA A 337 8.83 36.85 -15.84
CA ALA A 337 8.36 36.85 -14.46
C ALA A 337 9.45 36.33 -13.51
N ARG A 338 9.43 36.73 -12.24
CA ARG A 338 10.31 36.19 -11.19
C ARG A 338 9.54 35.84 -9.92
N ALA A 339 10.08 34.92 -9.12
CA ALA A 339 9.55 34.64 -7.80
C ALA A 339 9.75 35.88 -6.90
N ALA A 340 8.67 36.46 -6.38
CA ALA A 340 8.75 37.50 -5.37
C ALA A 340 8.84 36.90 -3.96
N ARG A 341 7.89 36.01 -3.64
CA ARG A 341 7.83 35.27 -2.38
C ARG A 341 7.39 33.84 -2.65
N LEU A 342 8.01 32.87 -2.00
CA LEU A 342 7.74 31.45 -2.15
C LEU A 342 7.50 30.81 -0.79
N TRP A 343 6.33 30.22 -0.58
CA TRP A 343 6.06 29.43 0.61
C TRP A 343 6.36 27.97 0.31
N VAL A 344 7.29 27.40 1.07
CA VAL A 344 7.84 26.06 0.86
C VAL A 344 7.57 25.23 2.09
N GLN A 345 6.99 24.04 1.89
CA GLN A 345 6.85 23.04 2.93
C GLN A 345 8.07 22.11 2.91
N LEU A 346 8.84 22.14 3.99
CA LEU A 346 10.05 21.34 4.20
C LEU A 346 9.72 20.10 5.04
N ALA A 347 10.43 19.01 4.80
CA ALA A 347 10.38 17.79 5.61
C ALA A 347 11.79 17.47 6.13
N CYS A 348 11.93 17.32 7.46
CA CYS A 348 13.20 16.98 8.08
C CYS A 348 13.70 15.60 7.66
N THR A 349 14.98 15.47 7.29
CA THR A 349 15.56 14.16 6.89
C THR A 349 15.65 13.15 8.04
N ARG A 350 15.73 13.63 9.29
CA ARG A 350 15.91 12.77 10.49
C ARG A 350 14.60 12.23 11.05
N CYS A 351 13.55 13.05 11.11
CA CYS A 351 12.28 12.70 11.76
C CYS A 351 11.05 12.83 10.88
N ALA A 352 11.20 13.27 9.62
CA ALA A 352 10.13 13.52 8.66
C ALA A 352 9.07 14.54 9.12
N GLU A 353 9.38 15.37 10.14
CA GLU A 353 8.50 16.45 10.56
C GLU A 353 8.43 17.56 9.51
N GLU A 354 7.22 18.09 9.31
CA GLU A 354 6.93 19.13 8.35
C GLU A 354 7.13 20.52 8.96
N ALA A 355 7.75 21.43 8.22
CA ALA A 355 7.97 22.82 8.61
C ALA A 355 7.74 23.74 7.41
N ASP A 356 6.93 24.78 7.60
CA ASP A 356 6.61 25.74 6.54
C ASP A 356 7.53 26.97 6.63
N VAL A 357 8.09 27.39 5.50
CA VAL A 357 9.03 28.51 5.39
C VAL A 357 8.65 29.40 4.23
N GLN A 358 8.81 30.71 4.43
CA GLN A 358 8.66 31.70 3.36
C GLN A 358 10.03 32.20 2.92
N LEU A 359 10.38 32.04 1.65
CA LEU A 359 11.63 32.53 1.04
C LEU A 359 11.32 33.70 0.11
N SER A 360 12.14 34.75 0.13
CA SER A 360 12.02 35.88 -0.80
C SER A 360 12.93 35.67 -2.01
N GLY A 361 12.44 36.00 -3.20
CA GLY A 361 13.26 36.05 -4.42
C GLY A 361 13.68 37.47 -4.80
N LEU A 362 13.34 38.46 -3.97
CA LEU A 362 13.68 39.88 -4.20
C LEU A 362 14.87 40.33 -3.35
N HIS A 363 14.96 39.86 -2.11
CA HIS A 363 15.93 40.31 -1.11
C HIS A 363 16.82 39.17 -0.62
N GLU A 364 18.14 39.38 -0.59
CA GLU A 364 19.13 38.34 -0.29
C GLU A 364 19.03 37.82 1.15
N ARG A 365 18.78 38.71 2.12
CA ARG A 365 18.61 38.34 3.54
C ARG A 365 17.45 37.40 3.79
N GLU A 366 16.38 37.51 3.00
CA GLU A 366 15.18 36.69 3.13
C GLU A 366 15.15 35.50 2.15
N ALA A 367 16.16 35.40 1.27
CA ALA A 367 16.30 34.29 0.33
C ALA A 367 16.79 33.01 1.04
N GLU A 368 17.55 33.13 2.14
CA GLU A 368 17.96 32.02 3.00
C GLU A 368 17.25 32.09 4.36
N LYS A 369 16.69 30.96 4.82
CA LYS A 369 16.17 30.81 6.18
C LYS A 369 16.67 29.55 6.84
N LYS A 370 17.07 29.69 8.11
CA LYS A 370 17.51 28.62 9.01
C LYS A 370 16.50 28.45 10.14
N LEU A 371 16.14 27.22 10.46
CA LEU A 371 15.17 26.90 11.50
C LEU A 371 15.51 25.59 12.20
N TRP A 372 15.07 25.47 13.45
CA TRP A 372 15.28 24.28 14.25
C TRP A 372 14.05 23.37 14.15
N CYS A 373 14.26 22.09 13.87
CA CYS A 373 13.18 21.11 13.85
C CYS A 373 12.60 20.91 15.26
N VAL A 374 11.28 21.06 15.41
CA VAL A 374 10.58 20.96 16.70
C VAL A 374 10.74 19.58 17.37
N LYS A 375 10.83 18.50 16.58
CA LYS A 375 10.90 17.13 17.12
C LYS A 375 12.31 16.65 17.46
N CYS A 376 13.29 16.95 16.61
CA CYS A 376 14.63 16.37 16.74
C CYS A 376 15.73 17.42 16.95
N ALA A 377 15.36 18.70 17.06
CA ALA A 377 16.26 19.84 17.19
C ALA A 377 17.39 19.85 16.14
N ALA A 378 17.16 19.27 14.97
CA ALA A 378 18.09 19.37 13.84
C ALA A 378 17.96 20.76 13.21
N MET A 379 19.09 21.38 12.87
CA MET A 379 19.11 22.61 12.08
C MET A 379 18.69 22.27 10.64
N LEU A 380 17.65 22.94 10.15
CA LEU A 380 17.17 22.88 8.78
C LEU A 380 17.49 24.23 8.12
N SER A 381 18.04 24.22 6.92
CA SER A 381 18.21 25.44 6.12
C SER A 381 17.64 25.27 4.73
N ALA A 382 17.03 26.33 4.22
CA ALA A 382 16.54 26.42 2.85
C ALA A 382 16.93 27.78 2.27
N SER A 383 17.56 27.79 1.09
CA SER A 383 17.89 28.99 0.33
C SER A 383 17.26 28.94 -1.07
N LEU A 384 16.65 30.05 -1.48
CA LEU A 384 16.05 30.21 -2.81
C LEU A 384 17.03 30.94 -3.73
N ARG A 385 17.37 30.28 -4.84
CA ARG A 385 18.01 30.91 -6.00
C ARG A 385 16.94 31.13 -7.07
N PRO A 386 16.38 32.35 -7.20
CA PRO A 386 15.32 32.64 -8.15
C PRO A 386 15.84 32.57 -9.60
N ALA A 387 14.99 32.12 -10.52
CA ALA A 387 15.26 32.15 -11.95
C ALA A 387 14.23 33.03 -12.67
N MET A 388 14.60 33.55 -13.83
CA MET A 388 13.66 34.29 -14.68
C MET A 388 12.76 33.32 -15.47
N LEU A 389 11.46 33.42 -15.23
CA LEU A 389 10.42 32.78 -16.01
C LEU A 389 10.19 33.53 -17.31
N HIS A 390 10.01 32.78 -18.40
CA HIS A 390 9.54 33.31 -19.67
C HIS A 390 8.79 32.20 -20.42
N ALA A 391 8.20 32.50 -21.58
CA ALA A 391 7.38 31.53 -22.33
C ALA A 391 8.08 30.18 -22.64
N HIS A 392 9.42 30.17 -22.71
CA HIS A 392 10.23 28.98 -23.01
C HIS A 392 10.95 28.40 -21.78
N ASN A 393 10.91 29.09 -20.64
CA ASN A 393 11.49 28.62 -19.38
C ASN A 393 10.45 28.70 -18.26
N ALA A 394 9.98 27.53 -17.85
CA ALA A 394 9.00 27.40 -16.78
C ALA A 394 9.64 27.11 -15.41
N ILE A 395 10.95 27.32 -15.26
CA ILE A 395 11.67 27.12 -14.01
C ILE A 395 11.58 28.39 -13.17
N LEU A 396 10.94 28.29 -12.01
CA LEU A 396 10.77 29.40 -11.07
C LEU A 396 12.06 29.70 -10.30
N GLY A 397 12.86 28.66 -10.06
CA GLY A 397 14.13 28.75 -9.34
C GLY A 397 14.57 27.41 -8.77
N HIS A 398 15.68 27.46 -8.04
CA HIS A 398 16.28 26.33 -7.34
C HIS A 398 16.23 26.58 -5.84
N VAL A 399 15.80 25.59 -5.07
CA VAL A 399 15.80 25.64 -3.61
C VAL A 399 16.88 24.70 -3.11
N ASP A 400 17.95 25.26 -2.56
CA ASP A 400 19.01 24.48 -1.92
C ASP A 400 18.61 24.22 -0.47
N THR A 401 18.63 22.96 -0.06
CA THR A 401 18.19 22.53 1.27
C THR A 401 19.30 21.78 1.99
N ALA A 402 19.58 22.14 3.24
CA ALA A 402 20.44 21.35 4.13
C ALA A 402 19.64 20.81 5.32
N GLY A 403 19.82 19.53 5.65
CA GLY A 403 19.10 18.87 6.75
C GLY A 403 17.59 18.65 6.52
N CYS A 404 17.05 19.12 5.40
CA CYS A 404 15.64 19.01 5.04
C CYS A 404 15.46 18.71 3.55
N THR A 405 14.22 18.37 3.17
CA THR A 405 13.82 18.11 1.79
C THR A 405 12.54 18.90 1.48
N VAL A 406 12.44 19.47 0.27
CA VAL A 406 11.22 20.17 -0.15
C VAL A 406 10.13 19.17 -0.48
N LYS A 407 8.96 19.31 0.14
CA LYS A 407 7.80 18.43 -0.06
C LYS A 407 6.77 19.04 -1.01
N ASP A 408 6.40 20.30 -0.81
CA ASP A 408 5.42 21.02 -1.63
C ASP A 408 5.65 22.54 -1.55
N VAL A 409 5.03 23.29 -2.47
CA VAL A 409 5.05 24.75 -2.56
C VAL A 409 3.60 25.27 -2.54
N PRO A 410 2.97 25.43 -1.37
CA PRO A 410 1.54 25.72 -1.28
C PRO A 410 1.15 27.09 -1.86
N LYS A 411 1.99 28.12 -1.69
CA LYS A 411 1.72 29.49 -2.14
C LYS A 411 2.93 30.09 -2.85
N MET A 412 2.67 30.98 -3.82
CA MET A 412 3.70 31.73 -4.52
C MET A 412 3.19 33.12 -4.90
N ALA A 413 4.07 34.11 -4.81
CA ALA A 413 3.90 35.46 -5.33
C ALA A 413 4.86 35.66 -6.51
N LEU A 414 4.37 36.21 -7.62
CA LEU A 414 5.16 36.43 -8.84
C LEU A 414 5.21 37.91 -9.17
N LEU A 415 6.40 38.40 -9.49
CA LEU A 415 6.59 39.72 -10.09
C LEU A 415 6.65 39.57 -11.60
N LEU A 416 5.70 40.17 -12.31
CA LEU A 416 5.61 40.18 -13.77
C LEU A 416 6.23 41.46 -14.32
N LEU A 417 6.97 41.33 -15.42
CA LEU A 417 7.50 42.44 -16.19
C LEU A 417 6.69 42.61 -17.47
N CYS A 418 6.04 43.76 -17.62
CA CYS A 418 5.32 44.12 -18.82
C CYS A 418 6.29 44.45 -19.97
N HIS A 419 5.80 44.40 -21.22
CA HIS A 419 6.58 44.81 -22.40
C HIS A 419 7.04 46.28 -22.34
N CYS A 420 6.27 47.15 -21.67
CA CYS A 420 6.65 48.55 -21.47
C CYS A 420 7.68 48.77 -20.35
N GLY A 421 8.19 47.71 -19.72
CA GLY A 421 9.12 47.78 -18.58
C GLY A 421 8.47 47.98 -17.21
N GLY A 422 7.14 48.12 -17.14
CA GLY A 422 6.44 48.25 -15.86
C GLY A 422 6.37 46.92 -15.10
N GLU A 423 6.64 46.95 -13.80
CA GLU A 423 6.55 45.79 -12.91
C GLU A 423 5.17 45.68 -12.25
N VAL A 424 4.65 44.45 -12.15
CA VAL A 424 3.36 44.16 -11.51
C VAL A 424 3.52 42.95 -10.60
N LEU A 425 3.23 43.12 -9.30
CA LEU A 425 3.27 42.06 -8.32
C LEU A 425 1.91 41.37 -8.20
N ILE A 426 1.90 40.05 -8.36
CA ILE A 426 0.75 39.20 -8.03
C ILE A 426 1.08 38.47 -6.73
N GLU A 427 0.41 38.85 -5.64
CA GLU A 427 0.71 38.34 -4.30
C GLU A 427 0.33 36.87 -4.09
N GLU A 428 -0.75 36.39 -4.70
CA GLU A 428 -1.24 35.03 -4.48
C GLU A 428 -1.63 34.34 -5.79
N VAL A 429 -0.67 33.61 -6.37
CA VAL A 429 -0.89 32.84 -7.59
C VAL A 429 -1.41 31.44 -7.25
N VAL A 430 -2.73 31.29 -7.37
CA VAL A 430 -3.44 30.00 -7.21
C VAL A 430 -3.30 29.12 -8.46
N ARG A 431 -2.96 27.84 -8.26
CA ARG A 431 -2.86 26.81 -9.31
C ARG A 431 -4.20 26.60 -10.02
N GLY A 432 -4.18 26.47 -11.35
CA GLY A 432 -5.36 26.23 -12.18
C GLY A 432 -6.31 27.43 -12.34
N ARG A 433 -5.99 28.58 -11.73
CA ARG A 433 -6.71 29.84 -11.91
C ARG A 433 -5.90 30.77 -12.82
N ARG A 434 -6.59 31.47 -13.71
CA ARG A 434 -6.01 32.54 -14.52
C ARG A 434 -6.05 33.84 -13.72
N HIS A 435 -4.90 34.43 -13.47
CA HIS A 435 -4.78 35.73 -12.80
C HIS A 435 -4.60 36.82 -13.84
N ARG A 436 -5.20 37.98 -13.59
CA ARG A 436 -5.24 39.11 -14.52
C ARG A 436 -5.01 40.38 -13.72
N ASP A 437 -3.95 41.11 -14.05
CA ASP A 437 -3.65 42.40 -13.45
C ASP A 437 -3.29 43.42 -14.54
N SER A 438 -3.50 44.69 -14.26
CA SER A 438 -3.29 45.76 -15.23
C SER A 438 -1.97 46.46 -14.95
N CYS A 439 -1.15 46.65 -15.98
CA CYS A 439 0.09 47.43 -15.85
C CYS A 439 -0.24 48.89 -15.49
N ARG A 440 0.51 49.47 -14.53
CA ARG A 440 0.31 50.87 -14.12
C ARG A 440 0.81 51.88 -15.16
N SER A 441 1.73 51.48 -16.03
CA SER A 441 2.37 52.38 -17.01
C SER A 441 1.67 52.40 -18.37
N CYS A 442 1.28 51.23 -18.90
CA CYS A 442 0.65 51.13 -20.23
C CYS A 442 -0.79 50.60 -20.19
N HIS A 443 -1.31 50.26 -19.01
CA HIS A 443 -2.65 49.68 -18.82
C HIS A 443 -2.91 48.35 -19.56
N ALA A 444 -1.88 47.71 -20.11
CA ALA A 444 -2.00 46.36 -20.68
C ALA A 444 -2.40 45.35 -19.60
N GLN A 445 -3.24 44.39 -19.97
CA GLN A 445 -3.75 43.37 -19.07
C GLN A 445 -2.82 42.16 -19.05
N LEU A 446 -1.94 42.09 -18.04
CA LEU A 446 -1.04 40.97 -17.82
C LEU A 446 -1.83 39.75 -17.34
N VAL A 447 -1.60 38.60 -17.97
CA VAL A 447 -2.30 37.36 -17.63
C VAL A 447 -1.32 36.25 -17.33
N THR A 448 -1.46 35.63 -16.16
CA THR A 448 -0.64 34.48 -15.75
C THR A 448 -1.53 33.28 -15.44
N TYR A 449 -1.13 32.13 -15.96
CA TYR A 449 -1.80 30.85 -15.72
C TYR A 449 -0.77 29.72 -15.59
N LEU A 450 -1.02 28.81 -14.65
CA LEU A 450 -0.25 27.57 -14.47
C LEU A 450 -1.19 26.48 -13.97
N THR A 451 -0.95 25.22 -14.33
CA THR A 451 -1.80 24.09 -13.89
C THR A 451 -1.30 23.50 -12.59
N ASN A 452 0.01 23.34 -12.45
CA ASN A 452 0.61 22.67 -11.30
C ASN A 452 2.05 23.15 -11.06
N VAL A 453 2.62 22.72 -9.93
CA VAL A 453 4.02 22.94 -9.58
C VAL A 453 4.69 21.57 -9.44
N SER A 454 5.74 21.34 -10.23
CA SER A 454 6.55 20.12 -10.21
C SER A 454 7.88 20.40 -9.51
N LEU A 455 8.29 19.46 -8.66
CA LEU A 455 9.54 19.53 -7.90
C LEU A 455 10.50 18.48 -8.43
N HIS A 456 11.65 18.91 -8.97
CA HIS A 456 12.68 18.03 -9.51
C HIS A 456 13.95 18.16 -8.67
N ARG A 457 14.32 17.10 -7.94
CA ARG A 457 15.59 17.09 -7.21
C ARG A 457 16.74 16.84 -8.19
N LEU A 458 17.72 17.74 -8.24
CA LEU A 458 18.88 17.62 -9.10
C LEU A 458 20.00 16.86 -8.38
N ALA A 459 20.63 15.91 -9.07
CA ALA A 459 21.78 15.16 -8.57
C ALA A 459 22.98 16.11 -8.47
N GLY A 460 23.46 16.35 -7.24
CA GLY A 460 24.52 17.33 -6.95
C GLY A 460 24.23 18.28 -5.79
N ALA A 461 23.05 18.18 -5.16
CA ALA A 461 22.58 19.04 -4.08
C ALA A 461 23.27 18.86 -2.70
N THR A 462 24.41 18.18 -2.60
CA THR A 462 25.14 18.05 -1.33
C THR A 462 26.64 18.16 -1.54
N GLY A 463 27.21 19.30 -1.15
CA GLY A 463 28.60 19.33 -0.70
C GLY A 463 28.73 18.41 0.51
N GLY A 464 29.37 17.26 0.31
CA GLY A 464 29.46 16.19 1.29
C GLY A 464 29.42 14.85 0.60
N ALA A 465 30.56 14.46 0.01
CA ALA A 465 30.78 13.11 -0.46
C ALA A 465 30.61 12.13 0.71
N ALA A 466 29.58 11.30 0.63
CA ALA A 466 29.50 10.02 1.32
C ALA A 466 28.58 9.12 0.49
N ARG A 467 29.21 8.28 -0.35
CA ARG A 467 28.74 6.98 -0.85
C ARG A 467 27.22 6.85 -1.00
N ALA A 468 26.70 7.19 -2.18
CA ALA A 468 25.30 6.94 -2.56
C ALA A 468 25.19 6.43 -4.00
N ASP A 469 26.03 5.44 -4.35
CA ASP A 469 25.90 4.71 -5.63
C ASP A 469 25.24 3.32 -5.44
N ASP A 470 24.81 2.96 -4.23
CA ASP A 470 24.15 1.67 -3.94
C ASP A 470 22.62 1.81 -3.68
N ASP A 471 22.10 3.01 -3.41
CA ASP A 471 20.74 3.20 -2.89
C ASP A 471 19.65 3.48 -3.95
N GLU A 472 19.99 4.07 -5.10
CA GLU A 472 19.01 4.29 -6.18
C GLU A 472 18.64 2.99 -6.90
N ASP A 473 19.63 2.12 -7.12
CA ASP A 473 19.41 0.76 -7.60
C ASP A 473 18.67 -0.08 -6.55
N GLU A 474 18.92 0.08 -5.25
CA GLU A 474 18.15 -0.62 -4.21
C GLU A 474 16.70 -0.14 -4.12
N MET A 475 16.41 1.16 -4.24
CA MET A 475 15.05 1.69 -4.20
C MET A 475 14.25 1.30 -5.45
N GLU A 476 14.85 1.34 -6.64
CA GLU A 476 14.20 0.86 -7.86
C GLU A 476 14.05 -0.66 -7.85
N GLN A 477 15.03 -1.40 -7.32
CA GLN A 477 14.91 -2.85 -7.11
C GLN A 477 13.89 -3.19 -6.03
N LEU A 478 13.72 -2.38 -4.98
CA LEU A 478 12.68 -2.52 -3.95
C LEU A 478 11.30 -2.21 -4.53
N LEU A 479 11.15 -1.17 -5.35
CA LEU A 479 9.92 -0.86 -6.07
C LEU A 479 9.59 -1.96 -7.09
N LYS A 480 10.59 -2.52 -7.80
CA LYS A 480 10.43 -3.69 -8.68
C LYS A 480 10.06 -4.95 -7.87
N LYS A 481 10.69 -5.20 -6.72
CA LYS A 481 10.36 -6.30 -5.79
C LYS A 481 8.96 -6.13 -5.19
N MET A 482 8.53 -4.91 -4.84
CA MET A 482 7.18 -4.61 -4.35
C MET A 482 6.14 -4.72 -5.47
N ARG A 483 6.43 -4.25 -6.68
CA ARG A 483 5.56 -4.43 -7.86
C ARG A 483 5.42 -5.92 -8.23
N LYS A 484 6.51 -6.69 -8.16
CA LYS A 484 6.51 -8.14 -8.37
C LYS A 484 5.72 -8.88 -7.28
N LYS A 485 5.94 -8.57 -5.99
CA LYS A 485 5.14 -9.09 -4.87
C LYS A 485 3.65 -8.72 -5.00
N ASN A 486 3.34 -7.51 -5.45
CA ASN A 486 1.96 -7.07 -5.69
C ASN A 486 1.30 -7.81 -6.87
N ALA A 487 2.04 -8.05 -7.95
CA ALA A 487 1.57 -8.83 -9.10
C ALA A 487 1.37 -10.30 -8.73
N ASP A 488 2.28 -10.89 -7.95
CA ASP A 488 2.19 -12.27 -7.48
C ASP A 488 1.07 -12.44 -6.43
N GLN A 489 0.80 -11.42 -5.62
CA GLN A 489 -0.33 -11.42 -4.68
C GLN A 489 -1.68 -11.28 -5.40
N LEU A 490 -1.80 -10.40 -6.41
CA LEU A 490 -3.00 -10.32 -7.25
C LEU A 490 -3.24 -11.65 -8.00
N LYS A 491 -2.18 -12.29 -8.49
CA LYS A 491 -2.24 -13.63 -9.10
C LYS A 491 -2.67 -14.70 -8.08
N GLY A 492 -2.17 -14.66 -6.85
CA GLY A 492 -2.56 -15.55 -5.76
C GLY A 492 -4.03 -15.40 -5.33
N LEU A 493 -4.62 -14.22 -5.56
CA LEU A 493 -6.05 -13.94 -5.37
C LEU A 493 -6.89 -14.15 -6.65
N GLY A 494 -6.28 -14.62 -7.75
CA GLY A 494 -6.95 -14.84 -9.03
C GLY A 494 -7.45 -13.57 -9.73
N VAL A 495 -6.94 -12.40 -9.33
CA VAL A 495 -7.35 -11.10 -9.86
C VAL A 495 -6.57 -10.80 -11.13
N VAL A 496 -7.27 -10.83 -12.26
CA VAL A 496 -6.71 -10.49 -13.58
C VAL A 496 -7.26 -9.14 -14.00
N VAL A 497 -6.36 -8.22 -14.38
CA VAL A 497 -6.73 -6.91 -14.90
C VAL A 497 -7.67 -7.07 -16.10
N GLY A 498 -8.81 -6.39 -16.07
CA GLY A 498 -9.88 -6.49 -17.07
C GLY A 498 -11.03 -7.44 -16.70
N LYS A 499 -10.86 -8.34 -15.72
CA LYS A 499 -11.96 -9.16 -15.19
C LYS A 499 -12.54 -8.53 -13.91
N PRO A 500 -13.81 -8.74 -13.58
CA PRO A 500 -14.38 -8.22 -12.34
C PRO A 500 -13.77 -8.91 -11.11
N LEU A 501 -13.59 -8.15 -10.03
CA LEU A 501 -13.16 -8.68 -8.74
C LEU A 501 -14.20 -9.65 -8.17
N PRO A 502 -13.82 -10.55 -7.24
CA PRO A 502 -14.78 -11.34 -6.47
C PRO A 502 -15.87 -10.45 -5.87
N GLN A 503 -17.14 -10.82 -6.06
CA GLN A 503 -18.30 -10.01 -5.68
C GLN A 503 -18.28 -8.55 -6.22
N LYS A 504 -17.64 -8.31 -7.38
CA LYS A 504 -17.44 -6.96 -7.96
C LYS A 504 -16.76 -5.99 -6.99
N GLY A 505 -15.97 -6.50 -6.04
CA GLY A 505 -15.29 -5.68 -5.03
C GLY A 505 -16.15 -5.26 -3.84
N ALA A 506 -17.38 -5.75 -3.70
CA ALA A 506 -18.23 -5.48 -2.55
C ALA A 506 -17.82 -6.34 -1.34
N CYS A 507 -18.10 -5.86 -0.13
CA CYS A 507 -17.98 -6.62 1.11
C CYS A 507 -19.21 -6.46 2.00
N ARG A 508 -19.24 -7.17 3.14
CA ARG A 508 -20.33 -7.05 4.13
C ARG A 508 -20.48 -5.63 4.69
N HIS A 509 -19.37 -4.91 4.87
CA HIS A 509 -19.37 -3.55 5.41
C HIS A 509 -19.89 -2.54 4.37
N PHE A 510 -19.47 -2.70 3.10
CA PHE A 510 -19.86 -1.82 2.00
C PHE A 510 -20.31 -2.63 0.78
N LYS A 511 -21.64 -2.83 0.68
CA LYS A 511 -22.26 -3.59 -0.41
C LYS A 511 -22.22 -2.89 -1.77
N HIS A 512 -22.02 -1.57 -1.76
CA HIS A 512 -22.10 -0.70 -2.96
C HIS A 512 -20.81 0.03 -3.29
N SER A 513 -19.71 -0.20 -2.56
CA SER A 513 -18.45 0.50 -2.82
C SER A 513 -17.77 0.02 -4.12
N TYR A 514 -18.09 -1.19 -4.59
CA TYR A 514 -17.55 -1.84 -5.80
C TYR A 514 -16.07 -1.51 -6.05
N ARG A 515 -15.26 -1.51 -4.99
CA ARG A 515 -13.85 -1.14 -5.00
C ARG A 515 -13.10 -1.88 -3.93
N TRP A 516 -11.83 -2.16 -4.17
CA TRP A 516 -10.88 -2.52 -3.13
C TRP A 516 -9.92 -1.35 -2.90
N LEU A 517 -9.50 -1.14 -1.67
CA LEU A 517 -8.57 -0.12 -1.22
C LEU A 517 -7.21 -0.76 -0.99
N ARG A 518 -6.15 -0.13 -1.50
CA ARG A 518 -4.77 -0.54 -1.24
C ARG A 518 -4.18 0.40 -0.20
N PHE A 519 -3.79 -0.19 0.93
CA PHE A 519 -3.22 0.55 2.04
C PHE A 519 -1.70 0.62 1.92
N PRO A 520 -1.08 1.79 2.10
CA PRO A 520 0.38 1.95 2.00
C PRO A 520 1.12 1.20 3.12
N CYS A 521 0.47 0.94 4.25
CA CYS A 521 1.10 0.31 5.41
C CYS A 521 1.49 -1.18 5.20
N CYS A 522 0.69 -1.94 4.45
CA CYS A 522 1.00 -3.35 4.14
C CYS A 522 1.07 -3.63 2.64
N GLY A 523 0.75 -2.65 1.80
CA GLY A 523 0.68 -2.79 0.35
C GLY A 523 -0.46 -3.68 -0.15
N ARG A 524 -1.25 -4.31 0.74
CA ARG A 524 -2.31 -5.25 0.36
C ARG A 524 -3.61 -4.53 0.00
N ALA A 525 -4.39 -5.14 -0.88
CA ALA A 525 -5.71 -4.64 -1.27
C ALA A 525 -6.82 -5.32 -0.48
N PHE A 526 -7.72 -4.52 0.12
CA PHE A 526 -8.86 -4.98 0.89
C PHE A 526 -10.15 -4.29 0.43
N PRO A 527 -11.34 -4.92 0.55
CA PRO A 527 -12.59 -4.29 0.11
C PRO A 527 -12.94 -2.95 0.77
N CYS A 528 -12.52 -2.75 2.02
CA CYS A 528 -12.76 -1.52 2.77
C CYS A 528 -11.80 -1.39 3.96
N ALA A 529 -11.80 -0.22 4.61
CA ALA A 529 -11.01 0.04 5.82
C ALA A 529 -11.32 -0.92 6.96
N SER A 530 -12.60 -1.18 7.26
CA SER A 530 -12.98 -2.15 8.30
C SER A 530 -12.55 -3.60 7.99
N CYS A 531 -12.42 -3.97 6.71
CA CYS A 531 -11.85 -5.27 6.32
C CYS A 531 -10.33 -5.31 6.49
N HIS A 532 -9.66 -4.16 6.43
CA HIS A 532 -8.24 -4.01 6.68
C HIS A 532 -7.93 -4.04 8.19
N GLU A 533 -8.73 -3.36 9.00
CA GLU A 533 -8.66 -3.43 10.48
C GLU A 533 -8.87 -4.85 11.01
N ALA A 534 -9.81 -5.59 10.42
CA ALA A 534 -10.06 -6.99 10.78
C ALA A 534 -8.99 -7.99 10.25
N SER A 535 -7.94 -7.50 9.59
CA SER A 535 -6.84 -8.34 9.08
C SER A 535 -5.64 -8.32 10.03
N ASP A 536 -4.74 -9.30 9.92
CA ASP A 536 -3.50 -9.39 10.71
C ASP A 536 -2.43 -8.35 10.27
N CYS A 537 -2.85 -7.12 9.98
CA CYS A 537 -1.97 -6.03 9.61
C CYS A 537 -1.55 -5.26 10.88
N PRO A 538 -0.26 -5.23 11.26
CA PRO A 538 0.20 -4.57 12.48
C PRO A 538 -0.04 -3.05 12.46
N ALA A 539 -0.15 -2.46 11.27
CA ALA A 539 -0.39 -1.04 11.07
C ALA A 539 -1.84 -0.69 10.72
N ALA A 540 -2.77 -1.66 10.74
CA ALA A 540 -4.18 -1.37 10.51
C ALA A 540 -4.83 -0.67 11.71
N ALA A 541 -4.37 -0.95 12.93
CA ALA A 541 -4.84 -0.28 14.15
C ALA A 541 -4.44 1.21 14.22
N LEU A 542 -3.47 1.65 13.42
CA LEU A 542 -2.96 3.03 13.41
C LEU A 542 -3.81 3.97 12.54
N GLY A 543 -4.92 3.50 11.94
CA GLY A 543 -5.82 4.35 11.17
C GLY A 543 -5.26 4.88 9.84
N VAL A 544 -4.24 4.22 9.27
CA VAL A 544 -3.59 4.66 8.02
C VAL A 544 -4.58 4.61 6.85
N TRP A 545 -4.70 5.72 6.13
CA TRP A 545 -5.60 5.87 4.97
C TRP A 545 -5.04 5.19 3.71
N ALA A 546 -5.94 4.86 2.78
CA ALA A 546 -5.57 4.24 1.50
C ALA A 546 -5.33 5.29 0.42
N ASN A 547 -4.16 5.26 -0.23
CA ASN A 547 -3.79 6.23 -1.28
C ASN A 547 -4.21 5.73 -2.68
N ARG A 548 -4.49 4.43 -2.83
CA ARG A 548 -4.82 3.79 -4.12
C ARG A 548 -6.02 2.86 -3.98
N MET A 549 -6.70 2.59 -5.09
CA MET A 549 -7.87 1.71 -5.14
C MET A 549 -7.92 0.89 -6.42
N LEU A 550 -8.53 -0.29 -6.35
CA LEU A 550 -8.82 -1.14 -7.50
C LEU A 550 -10.31 -1.10 -7.81
N CYS A 551 -10.63 -0.93 -9.10
CA CYS A 551 -12.01 -0.94 -9.57
C CYS A 551 -12.60 -2.35 -9.49
N GLY A 552 -13.79 -2.49 -8.88
CA GLY A 552 -14.48 -3.77 -8.76
C GLY A 552 -14.93 -4.41 -10.07
N LYS A 553 -15.15 -3.61 -11.13
CA LYS A 553 -15.63 -4.10 -12.44
C LYS A 553 -14.50 -4.49 -13.40
N CYS A 554 -13.42 -3.71 -13.44
CA CYS A 554 -12.33 -3.95 -14.39
C CYS A 554 -10.99 -4.31 -13.71
N SER A 555 -10.92 -4.41 -12.39
CA SER A 555 -9.72 -4.73 -11.60
C SER A 555 -8.49 -3.86 -11.92
N ARG A 556 -8.69 -2.68 -12.50
CA ARG A 556 -7.62 -1.71 -12.75
C ARG A 556 -7.40 -0.86 -11.52
N GLU A 557 -6.14 -0.56 -11.26
CA GLU A 557 -5.71 0.25 -10.14
C GLU A 557 -5.67 1.74 -10.52
N ALA A 558 -6.21 2.59 -9.65
CA ALA A 558 -6.29 4.04 -9.80
C ALA A 558 -5.92 4.73 -8.47
N ALA A 559 -5.64 6.03 -8.51
CA ALA A 559 -5.54 6.85 -7.31
C ALA A 559 -6.87 6.83 -6.55
N TYR A 560 -6.81 6.89 -5.21
CA TYR A 560 -8.02 6.95 -4.41
C TYR A 560 -8.83 8.20 -4.79
N SER A 561 -10.03 7.98 -5.33
CA SER A 561 -10.94 9.05 -5.73
C SER A 561 -12.37 8.52 -5.81
N ASP A 562 -13.34 9.43 -5.68
CA ASP A 562 -14.76 9.11 -5.86
C ASP A 562 -15.25 9.33 -7.30
N LYS A 563 -14.34 9.72 -8.20
CA LYS A 563 -14.61 9.84 -9.64
C LYS A 563 -14.92 8.46 -10.23
N PRO A 564 -15.79 8.37 -11.24
CA PRO A 564 -16.02 7.10 -11.92
C PRO A 564 -14.72 6.57 -12.54
N CYS A 565 -14.60 5.25 -12.65
CA CYS A 565 -13.45 4.61 -13.27
C CYS A 565 -13.26 5.11 -14.70
N GLU A 566 -12.09 5.68 -15.02
CA GLU A 566 -11.77 6.19 -16.36
C GLU A 566 -11.90 5.14 -17.46
N HIS A 567 -11.69 3.86 -17.13
CA HIS A 567 -11.69 2.79 -18.12
C HIS A 567 -13.04 2.12 -18.34
N CYS A 568 -13.88 2.00 -17.31
CA CYS A 568 -15.15 1.26 -17.40
C CYS A 568 -16.38 2.05 -16.92
N GLY A 569 -16.20 3.30 -16.50
CA GLY A 569 -17.28 4.18 -16.03
C GLY A 569 -17.90 3.77 -14.69
N ASN A 570 -17.34 2.80 -13.97
CA ASN A 570 -17.89 2.34 -12.70
C ASN A 570 -17.82 3.44 -11.63
N THR A 571 -18.96 3.75 -11.01
CA THR A 571 -19.06 4.68 -9.88
C THR A 571 -18.81 3.95 -8.56
N TYR A 572 -18.01 4.55 -7.68
CA TYR A 572 -17.64 3.96 -6.38
C TYR A 572 -18.51 4.42 -5.21
N THR A 573 -19.22 5.52 -5.44
CA THR A 573 -20.21 6.08 -4.54
C THR A 573 -21.59 5.95 -5.16
N LYS A 574 -22.61 5.96 -4.31
CA LYS A 574 -23.99 5.99 -4.79
C LYS A 574 -24.23 7.35 -5.46
N PRO A 575 -24.69 7.42 -6.72
CA PRO A 575 -25.03 8.69 -7.34
C PRO A 575 -26.10 9.39 -6.51
N SER A 576 -25.94 10.70 -6.31
CA SER A 576 -26.89 11.57 -5.62
C SER A 576 -28.14 11.78 -6.50
N GLY A 577 -28.97 10.75 -6.56
CA GLY A 577 -30.26 10.80 -7.24
C GLY A 577 -31.20 9.75 -6.65
N ALA A 578 -32.38 10.19 -6.22
CA ALA A 578 -33.33 9.35 -5.48
C ALA A 578 -33.73 8.05 -6.19
N HIS A 579 -33.56 7.95 -7.51
CA HIS A 579 -34.15 6.91 -8.35
C HIS A 579 -33.15 6.08 -9.18
N TRP A 580 -31.84 6.16 -8.92
CA TRP A 580 -30.81 5.41 -9.67
C TRP A 580 -30.15 4.31 -8.82
N GLN A 581 -30.00 3.10 -9.36
CA GLN A 581 -29.42 1.93 -8.65
C GLN A 581 -27.87 1.90 -8.62
N GLY A 582 -27.20 3.06 -8.60
CA GLY A 582 -25.77 3.18 -8.35
C GLY A 582 -24.86 2.14 -9.01
N GLY A 583 -24.62 2.29 -10.31
CA GLY A 583 -23.50 1.64 -11.01
C GLY A 583 -23.86 0.74 -12.19
N ASP A 584 -25.11 0.29 -12.32
CA ASP A 584 -25.55 -0.52 -13.48
C ASP A 584 -26.37 0.29 -14.51
N GLY A 585 -26.47 1.62 -14.36
CA GLY A 585 -27.20 2.50 -15.28
C GLY A 585 -28.72 2.30 -15.27
N CYS A 586 -29.25 1.47 -14.38
CA CYS A 586 -30.68 1.17 -14.29
C CYS A 586 -31.36 2.00 -13.18
N ARG A 587 -32.57 2.51 -13.46
CA ARG A 587 -33.40 3.22 -12.47
C ARG A 587 -34.03 2.24 -11.49
N ASP A 588 -34.08 2.63 -10.22
CA ASP A 588 -34.69 1.83 -9.16
C ASP A 588 -36.21 2.00 -9.17
N GLN A 589 -36.94 1.01 -9.70
CA GLN A 589 -38.40 1.09 -9.83
C GLN A 589 -39.11 1.28 -8.47
N GLN A 590 -38.54 0.79 -7.37
CA GLN A 590 -39.12 0.96 -6.04
C GLN A 590 -39.01 2.40 -5.53
N ARG A 591 -37.94 3.11 -5.90
CA ARG A 591 -37.69 4.49 -5.49
C ARG A 591 -38.18 5.53 -6.49
N LEU A 592 -38.60 5.11 -7.69
CA LEU A 592 -39.27 6.00 -8.63
C LEU A 592 -40.53 6.58 -7.96
N SER A 593 -40.80 7.88 -8.19
CA SER A 593 -42.04 8.46 -7.72
C SER A 593 -43.23 7.74 -8.34
N THR A 594 -44.33 7.60 -7.61
CA THR A 594 -45.56 6.98 -8.13
C THR A 594 -46.13 7.75 -9.34
N LYS A 595 -45.77 9.03 -9.49
CA LYS A 595 -46.14 9.89 -10.63
C LYS A 595 -45.22 9.71 -11.85
N ASP A 596 -44.11 8.98 -11.74
CA ASP A 596 -43.22 8.71 -12.88
C ASP A 596 -43.81 7.58 -13.74
N GLY A 597 -44.22 7.92 -14.97
CA GLY A 597 -44.83 6.98 -15.91
C GLY A 597 -43.93 5.79 -16.30
N ARG A 598 -42.63 5.83 -15.98
CA ARG A 598 -41.70 4.69 -16.19
C ARG A 598 -41.73 3.67 -15.04
N LYS A 599 -42.32 4.01 -13.87
CA LYS A 599 -42.40 3.12 -12.70
C LYS A 599 -43.21 1.86 -13.00
N PHE A 600 -44.35 2.03 -13.65
CA PHE A 600 -45.30 0.97 -13.97
C PHE A 600 -45.17 0.46 -15.42
N LYS A 601 -44.20 0.97 -16.18
CA LYS A 601 -43.99 0.58 -17.58
C LYS A 601 -43.38 -0.83 -17.62
N GLY A 602 -44.22 -1.84 -17.86
CA GLY A 602 -43.85 -3.27 -17.89
C GLY A 602 -44.49 -4.14 -16.80
N ALA A 603 -45.15 -3.54 -15.82
CA ALA A 603 -46.01 -4.23 -14.84
C ALA A 603 -47.48 -3.99 -15.22
N SER A 604 -48.35 -4.98 -15.05
CA SER A 604 -49.80 -4.72 -15.04
C SER A 604 -50.20 -3.95 -13.78
N ALA A 605 -51.41 -3.39 -13.76
CA ALA A 605 -51.98 -2.72 -12.59
C ALA A 605 -51.99 -3.57 -11.30
N SER A 606 -51.82 -4.89 -11.41
CA SER A 606 -51.71 -5.85 -10.31
C SER A 606 -50.26 -6.16 -9.85
N GLY A 607 -49.25 -5.44 -10.34
CA GLY A 607 -47.85 -5.65 -9.95
C GLY A 607 -47.20 -6.90 -10.56
N VAL A 608 -47.92 -7.64 -11.40
CA VAL A 608 -47.40 -8.80 -12.13
C VAL A 608 -46.64 -8.29 -13.37
N LYS A 609 -45.37 -8.68 -13.50
CA LYS A 609 -44.57 -8.39 -14.71
C LYS A 609 -45.29 -9.01 -15.90
N LYS A 610 -45.54 -8.24 -16.97
CA LYS A 610 -46.07 -8.81 -18.23
C LYS A 610 -45.12 -9.93 -18.67
N THR A 611 -45.68 -11.06 -19.11
CA THR A 611 -44.91 -12.24 -19.51
C THR A 611 -43.83 -11.85 -20.52
N VAL A 612 -42.57 -11.92 -20.12
CA VAL A 612 -41.45 -11.64 -21.01
C VAL A 612 -41.44 -12.78 -22.03
N SER A 613 -41.66 -12.47 -23.31
CA SER A 613 -41.72 -13.51 -24.33
C SER A 613 -40.40 -14.30 -24.32
N ALA A 614 -40.48 -15.63 -24.24
CA ALA A 614 -39.31 -16.53 -24.29
C ALA A 614 -38.62 -16.55 -25.66
N LYS A 615 -38.92 -15.58 -26.54
CA LYS A 615 -38.36 -15.47 -27.89
C LYS A 615 -36.84 -15.30 -27.83
N ALA A 616 -36.30 -14.49 -26.92
CA ALA A 616 -34.85 -14.29 -26.77
C ALA A 616 -34.08 -15.56 -26.35
N ALA A 617 -34.72 -16.46 -25.60
CA ALA A 617 -34.13 -17.77 -25.24
C ALA A 617 -34.20 -18.77 -26.40
N ARG A 618 -35.12 -18.56 -27.35
CA ARG A 618 -35.41 -19.44 -28.49
C ARG A 618 -34.68 -19.04 -29.76
N VAL A 619 -34.52 -17.73 -30.01
CA VAL A 619 -33.91 -17.16 -31.22
C VAL A 619 -32.82 -16.15 -30.87
N GLY A 620 -31.87 -15.93 -31.78
CA GLY A 620 -30.73 -15.03 -31.58
C GLY A 620 -29.50 -15.71 -30.96
N VAL A 621 -28.53 -14.91 -30.51
CA VAL A 621 -27.21 -15.39 -30.05
C VAL A 621 -27.31 -16.32 -28.84
N GLN A 622 -28.19 -16.01 -27.88
CA GLN A 622 -28.46 -16.89 -26.74
C GLN A 622 -29.15 -18.20 -27.15
N GLY A 623 -30.11 -18.15 -28.08
CA GLY A 623 -30.73 -19.35 -28.64
C GLY A 623 -29.71 -20.29 -29.29
N LYS A 624 -28.79 -19.75 -30.12
CA LYS A 624 -27.70 -20.54 -30.73
C LYS A 624 -26.80 -21.21 -29.68
N LYS A 625 -26.44 -20.48 -28.61
CA LYS A 625 -25.63 -21.04 -27.50
C LYS A 625 -26.37 -22.15 -26.74
N ASN A 626 -27.66 -22.00 -26.50
CA ASN A 626 -28.46 -23.02 -25.83
C ASN A 626 -28.58 -24.30 -26.66
N VAL A 627 -28.73 -24.18 -27.98
CA VAL A 627 -28.73 -25.33 -28.89
C VAL A 627 -27.37 -26.03 -28.90
N ALA A 628 -26.27 -25.27 -28.93
CA ALA A 628 -24.91 -25.82 -28.87
C ALA A 628 -24.64 -26.57 -27.54
N LEU A 629 -25.04 -25.98 -26.40
CA LEU A 629 -24.97 -26.62 -25.08
C LEU A 629 -25.80 -27.91 -25.01
N LYS A 630 -26.98 -27.92 -25.65
CA LYS A 630 -27.82 -29.12 -25.71
C LYS A 630 -27.16 -30.24 -26.50
N LYS A 631 -26.53 -29.92 -27.64
CA LYS A 631 -25.75 -30.88 -28.44
C LYS A 631 -24.57 -31.45 -27.66
N LEU A 632 -23.77 -30.59 -27.02
CA LEU A 632 -22.65 -31.01 -26.17
C LEU A 632 -23.12 -31.93 -25.02
N SER A 633 -24.23 -31.59 -24.37
CA SER A 633 -24.78 -32.42 -23.28
C SER A 633 -25.28 -33.78 -23.74
N ALA A 634 -25.73 -33.89 -25.00
CA ALA A 634 -26.19 -35.15 -25.60
C ALA A 634 -25.00 -36.01 -26.05
N GLU A 635 -23.92 -35.40 -26.53
CA GLU A 635 -22.67 -36.09 -26.85
C GLU A 635 -21.98 -36.63 -25.60
N THR A 636 -21.97 -35.89 -24.48
CA THR A 636 -21.43 -36.40 -23.20
C THR A 636 -22.27 -37.48 -22.52
N LYS A 637 -23.49 -37.72 -23.01
CA LYS A 637 -24.40 -38.76 -22.49
C LYS A 637 -24.41 -40.04 -23.33
N ARG A 638 -23.88 -39.98 -24.55
CA ARG A 638 -23.55 -41.16 -25.36
C ARG A 638 -22.15 -41.62 -24.98
#